data_AF-A0A933CKS9-F1
#
_entry.id   AF-A0A933CKS9-F1
#
_cell.length_a   1.000
_cell.length_b   1.000
_cell.length_c   1.000
_cell.angle_alpha   90.00
_cell.angle_beta   90.00
_cell.angle_gamma   90.00
#
_symmetry.space_group_name_H-M   'P 1'
#
loop_
_entity.id
_entity.type
_entity.pdbx_description
1 polymer ?
#
loop_
_entity_poly.entity_id
_entity_poly.type
_entity_poly.pdbx_seq_one_letter_code
_entity_poly.pdbx_strand_id
1 'polypeptide(L)'
;MMKRLLVGLVVFLGLALPAAAVDEVAHVARTLEQLAELAGVSGYEERVTAWLAGRLEKFNPQVDNLGNVTLTVGSGAPHRLLITSIDEPGYVVSQITADGFLRVQRLPQAPPAAGQAGLHPWFELLHSAQPVEILARSGKAVPGVVAGLSTHLQPGRESPADRRTDHLDRIYVDVGARSPEEVRALGIDLLDPLTLEKHAYRLTRNELTAPFLSERLGAAVLVRLIEGMDATKLRGTLTAAFVTRRYLGHQGLNRLLRRVKADEVIFFERLEKSEAQPGAGVLVATFEGGEPALAADLLAVAREYRLPVRAELAEAAPRGRYTGALPLPARSAVVGVGVRFPQTPAEIVSTDELTRSLELFALYLGITIGKAPQASGRAAAGGIVGSLPPTSYILMALVHAYGVSGYEEPVVEEIKKQLPAWAQERATVDEKGNLIVSFGRPGRTPKLVFVAHSDEIGWGVKEVREDGRLLLDRRGGFLEEHFLGYTVFVHTKTSESPPTWKQVPAVLELPENYRTDKYELVRGREHVAYTGARSREEAEGLGIRVGDSVTVPKKFHWLAGTRVSARSFDDRVGSTALAAALGQIDPATIDREVTFVWAVEEEIGLEGAKHFAAQAAENGGVPDYVFAVDTFVSSDSPLESPRFANGLLGAGFVVRAVDSSNVAPRALVDRVVEIARQNNIPAQYGVTGGGNDGAAFVPYGSVDIPIGWPLRYSHSPGEVADMKDVEALGRIVAALAKEF
;
A
#
# COMPACT_ATOMS: atom_id res chain seq x y z
N MET A 1 6.05 22.03 61.33
CA MET A 1 6.87 20.87 60.90
C MET A 1 6.41 20.47 59.50
N MET A 2 6.90 21.15 58.45
CA MET A 2 6.60 20.82 57.05
C MET A 2 7.86 21.10 56.22
N LYS A 3 8.45 20.02 55.71
CA LYS A 3 9.63 20.03 54.83
C LYS A 3 9.20 20.52 53.43
N ARG A 4 9.91 21.51 52.89
CA ARG A 4 9.89 21.87 51.47
C ARG A 4 10.59 20.75 50.68
N LEU A 5 9.88 20.12 49.75
CA LEU A 5 10.45 19.22 48.75
C LEU A 5 10.72 20.06 47.49
N LEU A 6 11.98 20.18 47.12
CA LEU A 6 12.44 20.84 45.89
C LEU A 6 12.29 19.83 44.75
N VAL A 7 11.29 20.00 43.87
CA VAL A 7 11.19 19.23 42.62
C VAL A 7 11.99 20.00 41.57
N GLY A 8 13.12 19.42 41.14
CA GLY A 8 13.93 19.93 40.05
C GLY A 8 13.20 19.74 38.72
N LEU A 9 12.90 20.84 38.05
CA LEU A 9 12.43 20.88 36.67
C LEU A 9 13.61 20.52 35.75
N VAL A 10 13.68 19.27 35.30
CA VAL A 10 14.59 18.87 34.21
C VAL A 10 13.95 19.36 32.91
N VAL A 11 14.38 20.53 32.44
CA VAL A 11 14.05 21.02 31.10
C VAL A 11 14.89 20.22 30.11
N PHE A 12 14.25 19.31 29.38
CA PHE A 12 14.81 18.73 28.16
C PHE A 12 14.99 19.86 27.13
N LEU A 13 16.19 20.43 27.03
CA LEU A 13 16.59 21.21 25.87
C LEU A 13 16.79 20.26 24.69
N GLY A 14 15.71 19.94 23.98
CA GLY A 14 15.84 19.53 22.59
C GLY A 14 16.40 20.71 21.81
N LEU A 15 17.61 20.58 21.28
CA LEU A 15 18.20 21.58 20.37
C LEU A 15 17.30 21.67 19.14
N ALA A 16 16.44 22.69 19.11
CA ALA A 16 15.68 23.03 17.92
C ALA A 16 16.66 23.38 16.79
N LEU A 17 16.54 22.70 15.65
CA LEU A 17 17.32 23.03 14.46
C LEU A 17 17.02 24.49 14.04
N PRO A 18 18.02 25.25 13.57
CA PRO A 18 17.77 26.58 13.04
C PRO A 18 16.77 26.52 11.87
N ALA A 19 15.88 27.49 11.74
CA ALA A 19 14.80 27.48 10.74
C ALA A 19 15.28 27.22 9.29
N ALA A 20 16.46 27.72 8.93
CA ALA A 20 17.06 27.47 7.62
C ALA A 20 17.41 25.98 7.38
N ALA A 21 17.83 25.26 8.43
CA ALA A 21 18.09 23.82 8.35
C ALA A 21 16.78 23.01 8.25
N VAL A 22 15.71 23.47 8.90
CA VAL A 22 14.37 22.86 8.80
C VAL A 22 13.81 22.98 7.37
N ASP A 23 13.96 24.14 6.74
CA ASP A 23 13.53 24.36 5.35
C ASP A 23 14.27 23.47 4.35
N GLU A 24 15.55 23.23 4.60
CA GLU A 24 16.44 22.42 3.75
C GLU A 24 16.06 20.93 3.81
N VAL A 25 15.90 20.37 5.01
CA VAL A 25 15.44 18.99 5.22
C VAL A 25 14.07 18.78 4.57
N ALA A 26 13.14 19.72 4.76
CA ALA A 26 11.82 19.63 4.17
C ALA A 26 11.87 19.68 2.62
N HIS A 27 12.82 20.41 2.04
CA HIS A 27 13.00 20.48 0.59
C HIS A 27 13.55 19.17 0.01
N VAL A 28 14.61 18.62 0.61
CA VAL A 28 15.16 17.31 0.20
C VAL A 28 14.09 16.22 0.34
N ALA A 29 13.33 16.22 1.44
CA ALA A 29 12.22 15.30 1.64
C ALA A 29 11.16 15.39 0.53
N ARG A 30 10.71 16.61 0.18
CA ARG A 30 9.72 16.80 -0.91
C ARG A 30 10.24 16.34 -2.28
N THR A 31 11.51 16.61 -2.56
CA THR A 31 12.16 16.18 -3.81
C THR A 31 12.22 14.66 -3.88
N LEU A 32 12.57 14.01 -2.76
CA LEU A 32 12.59 12.56 -2.66
C LEU A 32 11.18 11.96 -2.78
N GLU A 33 10.16 12.53 -2.14
CA GLU A 33 8.76 12.10 -2.27
C GLU A 33 8.30 12.13 -3.74
N GLN A 34 8.57 13.24 -4.44
CA GLN A 34 8.22 13.39 -5.85
C GLN A 34 8.92 12.35 -6.74
N LEU A 35 10.20 12.09 -6.49
CA LEU A 35 10.96 11.07 -7.23
C LEU A 35 10.52 9.64 -6.89
N ALA A 36 10.17 9.37 -5.63
CA ALA A 36 9.72 8.07 -5.16
C ALA A 36 8.39 7.65 -5.79
N GLU A 37 7.51 8.60 -6.09
CA GLU A 37 6.21 8.34 -6.72
C GLU A 37 6.28 8.20 -8.25
N LEU A 38 7.43 8.42 -8.87
CA LEU A 38 7.63 8.16 -10.29
C LEU A 38 8.03 6.70 -10.50
N ALA A 39 7.25 6.00 -11.33
CA ALA A 39 7.67 4.72 -11.89
C ALA A 39 8.91 4.92 -12.78
N GLY A 40 9.92 4.08 -12.57
CA GLY A 40 11.14 4.09 -13.37
C GLY A 40 11.77 2.71 -13.44
N VAL A 41 10.97 1.72 -13.88
CA VAL A 41 11.42 0.34 -14.05
C VAL A 41 12.65 0.31 -14.97
N SER A 42 13.66 -0.49 -14.63
CA SER A 42 14.91 -0.57 -15.40
C SER A 42 14.66 -0.82 -16.89
N GLY A 43 15.11 0.11 -17.73
CA GLY A 43 14.85 0.14 -19.17
C GLY A 43 13.72 1.08 -19.63
N TYR A 44 12.89 1.57 -18.70
CA TYR A 44 11.71 2.41 -18.88
C TYR A 44 11.73 3.62 -17.93
N GLU A 45 12.87 4.29 -17.84
CA GLU A 45 13.10 5.40 -16.90
C GLU A 45 12.58 6.76 -17.41
N GLU A 46 11.83 6.81 -18.52
CA GLU A 46 11.50 8.04 -19.24
C GLU A 46 10.77 9.08 -18.37
N ARG A 47 9.85 8.64 -17.49
CA ARG A 47 9.14 9.56 -16.57
C ARG A 47 10.09 10.25 -15.61
N VAL A 48 11.06 9.51 -15.06
CA VAL A 48 12.06 10.03 -14.13
C VAL A 48 13.03 10.94 -14.87
N THR A 49 13.54 10.50 -16.01
CA THR A 49 14.44 11.28 -16.87
C THR A 49 13.79 12.59 -17.33
N ALA A 50 12.53 12.57 -17.74
CA ALA A 50 11.78 13.77 -18.13
C ALA A 50 11.57 14.72 -16.94
N TRP A 51 11.23 14.18 -15.76
CA TRP A 51 11.11 14.99 -14.55
C TRP A 51 12.44 15.66 -14.18
N LEU A 52 13.56 14.92 -14.21
CA LEU A 52 14.90 15.45 -13.93
C LEU A 52 15.31 16.52 -14.95
N ALA A 53 15.11 16.26 -16.23
CA ALA A 53 15.45 17.21 -17.30
C ALA A 53 14.63 18.50 -17.20
N GLY A 54 13.32 18.39 -16.91
CA GLY A 54 12.46 19.56 -16.69
C GLY A 54 12.80 20.33 -15.42
N ARG A 55 13.07 19.62 -14.32
CA ARG A 55 13.44 20.23 -13.03
C ARG A 55 14.76 21.01 -13.13
N LEU A 56 15.72 20.46 -13.89
CA LEU A 56 17.07 21.02 -14.03
C LEU A 56 17.27 21.81 -15.33
N GLU A 57 16.22 22.13 -16.08
CA GLU A 57 16.28 22.74 -17.43
C GLU A 57 17.20 23.98 -17.47
N LYS A 58 17.16 24.82 -16.43
CA LYS A 58 17.98 26.04 -16.30
C LYS A 58 19.49 25.79 -16.32
N PHE A 59 19.90 24.56 -16.04
CA PHE A 59 21.30 24.13 -16.04
C PHE A 59 21.70 23.46 -17.37
N ASN A 60 20.80 23.38 -18.35
CA ASN A 60 21.03 22.77 -19.66
C ASN A 60 21.45 21.27 -19.58
N PRO A 61 20.62 20.42 -18.95
CA PRO A 61 20.91 19.00 -18.79
C PRO A 61 20.97 18.32 -20.16
N GLN A 62 21.89 17.37 -20.30
CA GLN A 62 22.04 16.55 -21.50
C GLN A 62 21.43 15.18 -21.24
N VAL A 63 20.47 14.77 -22.08
CA VAL A 63 19.89 13.43 -22.03
C VAL A 63 20.49 12.62 -23.18
N ASP A 64 21.17 11.52 -22.88
CA ASP A 64 21.68 10.64 -23.92
C ASP A 64 20.63 9.61 -24.37
N ASN A 65 20.96 8.84 -25.42
CA ASN A 65 20.04 7.86 -26.00
C ASN A 65 19.80 6.61 -25.12
N LEU A 66 20.45 6.48 -23.96
CA LEU A 66 20.09 5.51 -22.93
C LEU A 66 19.24 6.14 -21.81
N GLY A 67 18.93 7.44 -21.91
CA GLY A 67 18.16 8.18 -20.92
C GLY A 67 19.01 8.71 -19.75
N ASN A 68 20.35 8.55 -19.78
CA ASN A 68 21.20 9.16 -18.75
C ASN A 68 21.04 10.67 -18.81
N VAL A 69 20.85 11.31 -17.66
CA VAL A 69 20.85 12.77 -17.55
C VAL A 69 22.18 13.21 -16.99
N THR A 70 22.90 14.07 -17.72
CA THR A 70 24.17 14.63 -17.26
C THR A 70 24.17 16.15 -17.28
N LEU A 71 24.81 16.74 -16.29
CA LEU A 71 25.05 18.18 -16.20
C LEU A 71 26.54 18.40 -15.95
N THR A 72 27.17 19.32 -16.66
CA THR A 72 28.56 19.72 -16.40
C THR A 72 28.66 21.22 -16.12
N VAL A 73 29.32 21.57 -15.02
CA VAL A 73 29.55 22.96 -14.57
C VAL A 73 31.03 23.17 -14.25
N GLY A 74 31.53 24.36 -14.53
CA GLY A 74 32.94 24.71 -14.33
C GLY A 74 33.84 24.25 -15.47
N SER A 75 35.15 24.38 -15.26
CA SER A 75 36.17 24.00 -16.23
C SER A 75 37.52 23.77 -15.54
N GLY A 76 38.40 22.99 -16.17
CA GLY A 76 39.72 22.68 -15.64
C GLY A 76 39.73 21.53 -14.62
N ALA A 77 40.89 21.31 -14.01
CA ALA A 77 41.12 20.22 -13.08
C ALA A 77 40.86 20.62 -11.60
N PRO A 78 40.48 19.66 -10.74
CA PRO A 78 40.11 18.30 -11.11
C PRO A 78 38.71 18.24 -11.73
N HIS A 79 38.49 17.26 -12.61
CA HIS A 79 37.17 16.89 -13.10
C HIS A 79 36.56 15.84 -12.17
N ARG A 80 35.53 16.22 -11.44
CA ARG A 80 34.79 15.37 -10.50
C ARG A 80 33.48 14.93 -11.10
N LEU A 81 33.14 13.65 -10.91
CA LEU A 81 31.90 13.07 -11.38
C LEU A 81 31.10 12.51 -10.20
N LEU A 82 29.94 13.11 -9.92
CA LEU A 82 28.96 12.62 -8.96
C LEU A 82 27.90 11.79 -9.69
N ILE A 83 27.68 10.56 -9.26
CA ILE A 83 26.82 9.58 -9.96
C ILE A 83 25.75 9.05 -9.03
N THR A 84 24.53 8.92 -9.53
CA THR A 84 23.47 8.16 -8.85
C THR A 84 22.63 7.42 -9.88
N SER A 85 22.18 6.23 -9.54
CA SER A 85 21.25 5.47 -10.37
C SER A 85 19.81 5.95 -10.17
N ILE A 86 18.96 5.78 -11.18
CA ILE A 86 17.55 6.23 -11.15
C ILE A 86 16.57 5.17 -11.63
N ASP A 87 17.00 3.93 -11.79
CA ASP A 87 16.11 2.83 -12.13
C ASP A 87 15.75 1.98 -10.93
N GLU A 88 14.59 1.34 -11.01
CA GLU A 88 14.08 0.44 -9.98
C GLU A 88 13.71 -0.93 -10.59
N PRO A 89 13.62 -1.97 -9.78
CA PRO A 89 13.13 -3.26 -10.26
C PRO A 89 11.62 -3.21 -10.50
N GLY A 90 11.15 -4.07 -11.39
CA GLY A 90 9.73 -4.16 -11.72
C GLY A 90 9.47 -5.29 -12.72
N TYR A 91 8.38 -5.19 -13.46
CA TYR A 91 8.07 -6.11 -14.53
C TYR A 91 7.75 -5.39 -15.83
N VAL A 92 7.67 -6.17 -16.91
CA VAL A 92 7.04 -5.79 -18.18
C VAL A 92 6.00 -6.82 -18.56
N VAL A 93 4.95 -6.39 -19.25
CA VAL A 93 3.94 -7.29 -19.81
C VAL A 93 4.60 -8.22 -20.83
N SER A 94 4.53 -9.53 -20.58
CA SER A 94 5.08 -10.58 -21.44
C SER A 94 4.02 -11.33 -22.23
N GLN A 95 2.78 -11.35 -21.74
CA GLN A 95 1.63 -11.94 -22.42
C GLN A 95 0.34 -11.24 -21.98
N ILE A 96 -0.63 -11.17 -22.89
CA ILE A 96 -2.02 -10.88 -22.58
C ILE A 96 -2.79 -12.18 -22.79
N THR A 97 -3.42 -12.70 -21.74
CA THR A 97 -4.14 -13.97 -21.77
C THR A 97 -5.52 -13.83 -22.43
N ALA A 98 -6.12 -14.94 -22.85
CA ALA A 98 -7.42 -14.94 -23.54
C ALA A 98 -8.57 -14.40 -22.66
N ASP A 99 -8.43 -14.50 -21.34
CA ASP A 99 -9.34 -14.02 -20.30
C ASP A 99 -8.97 -12.63 -19.76
N GLY A 100 -7.99 -11.95 -20.37
CA GLY A 100 -7.68 -10.53 -20.09
C GLY A 100 -6.74 -10.28 -18.91
N PHE A 101 -6.11 -11.32 -18.33
CA PHE A 101 -5.01 -11.14 -17.39
C PHE A 101 -3.69 -10.85 -18.12
N LEU A 102 -2.78 -10.18 -17.42
CA LEU A 102 -1.42 -9.98 -17.90
C LEU A 102 -0.50 -11.01 -17.27
N ARG A 103 0.36 -11.61 -18.09
CA ARG A 103 1.57 -12.28 -17.61
C ARG A 103 2.72 -11.31 -17.72
N VAL A 104 3.71 -11.51 -16.87
CA VAL A 104 4.80 -10.56 -16.71
C VAL A 104 6.15 -11.23 -16.84
N GLN A 105 7.15 -10.43 -17.19
CA GLN A 105 8.56 -10.79 -17.10
C GLN A 105 9.25 -9.80 -16.17
N ARG A 106 9.97 -10.31 -15.18
CA ARG A 106 10.72 -9.49 -14.22
C ARG A 106 11.93 -8.82 -14.85
N LEU A 107 12.17 -7.57 -14.48
CA LEU A 107 13.38 -6.82 -14.80
C LEU A 107 14.16 -6.49 -13.51
N PRO A 108 15.41 -6.98 -13.35
CA PRO A 108 16.18 -7.81 -14.28
C PRO A 108 15.80 -9.31 -14.24
N GLN A 109 16.07 -10.02 -15.33
CA GLN A 109 15.70 -11.44 -15.47
C GLN A 109 16.68 -12.41 -14.79
N ALA A 110 17.98 -12.09 -14.82
CA ALA A 110 19.03 -12.98 -14.32
C ALA A 110 19.53 -12.55 -12.93
N PRO A 111 19.92 -13.51 -12.07
CA PRO A 111 20.52 -13.20 -10.78
C PRO A 111 21.76 -12.30 -10.95
N PRO A 112 22.06 -11.47 -9.95
CA PRO A 112 23.23 -10.60 -10.00
C PRO A 112 24.52 -11.43 -9.99
N ALA A 113 25.52 -10.96 -10.72
CA ALA A 113 26.92 -11.36 -10.49
C ALA A 113 27.60 -10.33 -9.58
N ALA A 114 28.81 -10.62 -9.09
CA ALA A 114 29.57 -9.67 -8.26
C ALA A 114 29.71 -8.29 -8.91
N GLY A 115 29.33 -7.24 -8.18
CA GLY A 115 29.32 -5.85 -8.67
C GLY A 115 28.13 -5.52 -9.58
N GLN A 116 27.00 -6.24 -9.45
CA GLN A 116 25.71 -5.94 -10.09
C GLN A 116 24.59 -5.89 -9.04
N ALA A 117 23.61 -5.00 -9.24
CA ALA A 117 22.45 -4.92 -8.37
C ALA A 117 21.57 -6.17 -8.47
N GLY A 118 21.22 -6.74 -7.30
CA GLY A 118 20.34 -7.91 -7.15
C GLY A 118 18.90 -7.52 -6.85
N LEU A 119 18.01 -8.51 -6.89
CA LEU A 119 16.64 -8.37 -6.39
C LEU A 119 16.54 -8.94 -4.99
N HIS A 120 15.58 -8.41 -4.23
CA HIS A 120 15.21 -8.99 -2.95
C HIS A 120 14.78 -10.47 -3.16
N PRO A 121 15.20 -11.42 -2.30
CA PRO A 121 14.83 -12.83 -2.47
C PRO A 121 13.33 -13.08 -2.47
N TRP A 122 12.56 -12.24 -1.77
CA TRP A 122 11.10 -12.30 -1.69
C TRP A 122 10.39 -11.34 -2.64
N PHE A 123 11.03 -10.91 -3.74
CA PHE A 123 10.46 -9.93 -4.65
C PHE A 123 9.04 -10.30 -5.10
N GLU A 124 8.82 -11.52 -5.59
CA GLU A 124 7.50 -11.98 -6.05
C GLU A 124 6.47 -12.02 -4.92
N LEU A 125 6.88 -12.55 -3.75
CA LEU A 125 6.02 -12.65 -2.57
C LEU A 125 5.53 -11.27 -2.14
N LEU A 126 6.43 -10.30 -2.09
CA LEU A 126 6.12 -8.93 -1.69
C LEU A 126 5.22 -8.23 -2.71
N HIS A 127 5.10 -8.70 -3.96
CA HIS A 127 4.15 -8.14 -4.93
C HIS A 127 2.80 -8.85 -4.92
N SER A 128 2.65 -9.98 -4.24
CA SER A 128 1.42 -10.77 -4.21
C SER A 128 0.25 -9.99 -3.65
N ALA A 129 -0.89 -10.01 -4.36
CA ALA A 129 -2.13 -9.37 -3.96
C ALA A 129 -2.07 -7.84 -3.81
N GLN A 130 -1.07 -7.19 -4.40
CA GLN A 130 -0.84 -5.75 -4.27
C GLN A 130 -1.43 -4.96 -5.45
N PRO A 131 -1.89 -3.73 -5.20
CA PRO A 131 -2.14 -2.78 -6.27
C PRO A 131 -0.82 -2.43 -7.00
N VAL A 132 -0.91 -2.34 -8.32
CA VAL A 132 0.19 -2.01 -9.23
C VAL A 132 -0.23 -0.93 -10.22
N GLU A 133 0.75 -0.23 -10.76
CA GLU A 133 0.56 0.71 -11.87
C GLU A 133 1.25 0.16 -13.12
N ILE A 134 0.50 0.06 -14.22
CA ILE A 134 1.01 -0.26 -15.55
C ILE A 134 1.17 1.05 -16.32
N LEU A 135 2.37 1.32 -16.82
CA LEU A 135 2.62 2.51 -17.64
C LEU A 135 2.38 2.17 -19.11
N ALA A 136 1.21 2.53 -19.61
CA ALA A 136 0.88 2.38 -21.03
C ALA A 136 1.78 3.27 -21.89
N ARG A 137 2.00 2.88 -23.16
CA ARG A 137 2.82 3.66 -24.13
C ARG A 137 2.38 5.10 -24.34
N SER A 138 1.12 5.42 -24.03
CA SER A 138 0.59 6.79 -24.04
C SER A 138 1.16 7.68 -22.92
N GLY A 139 1.90 7.11 -21.97
CA GLY A 139 2.31 7.75 -20.72
C GLY A 139 1.24 7.69 -19.63
N LYS A 140 0.06 7.11 -19.92
CA LYS A 140 -1.02 6.93 -18.94
C LYS A 140 -0.66 5.81 -17.95
N ALA A 141 -0.75 6.14 -16.67
CA ALA A 141 -0.81 5.17 -15.58
C ALA A 141 -2.17 4.44 -15.59
N VAL A 142 -2.16 3.12 -15.70
CA VAL A 142 -3.34 2.26 -15.64
C VAL A 142 -3.25 1.41 -14.36
N PRO A 143 -4.27 1.45 -13.48
CA PRO A 143 -4.26 0.63 -12.27
C PRO A 143 -4.48 -0.85 -12.60
N GLY A 144 -3.90 -1.71 -11.79
CA GLY A 144 -4.14 -3.15 -11.78
C GLY A 144 -3.83 -3.75 -10.42
N VAL A 145 -4.00 -5.05 -10.29
CA VAL A 145 -3.70 -5.81 -9.08
C VAL A 145 -2.93 -7.06 -9.45
N VAL A 146 -1.85 -7.37 -8.74
CA VAL A 146 -1.23 -8.70 -8.85
C VAL A 146 -2.17 -9.73 -8.20
N ALA A 147 -2.58 -10.75 -8.93
CA ALA A 147 -3.49 -11.77 -8.43
C ALA A 147 -2.97 -12.38 -7.11
N GLY A 148 -3.86 -12.48 -6.13
CA GLY A 148 -3.60 -13.05 -4.82
C GLY A 148 -4.32 -14.37 -4.60
N LEU A 149 -3.95 -15.06 -3.52
CA LEU A 149 -4.69 -16.19 -2.99
C LEU A 149 -5.73 -15.69 -1.98
N SER A 150 -6.96 -16.19 -2.05
CA SER A 150 -8.03 -15.80 -1.10
C SER A 150 -7.90 -16.55 0.22
N THR A 151 -8.14 -15.90 1.36
CA THR A 151 -7.99 -16.54 2.68
C THR A 151 -8.98 -17.68 2.90
N HIS A 152 -10.25 -17.48 2.57
CA HIS A 152 -11.32 -18.47 2.81
C HIS A 152 -11.28 -19.71 1.90
N LEU A 153 -10.44 -19.71 0.85
CA LEU A 153 -10.23 -20.88 -0.03
C LEU A 153 -9.07 -21.78 0.43
N GLN A 154 -8.32 -21.37 1.46
CA GLN A 154 -7.16 -22.13 1.96
C GLN A 154 -7.45 -23.62 2.28
N PRO A 155 -8.57 -24.00 2.93
CA PRO A 155 -8.83 -25.41 3.23
C PRO A 155 -8.94 -26.31 1.99
N GLY A 156 -9.28 -25.73 0.83
CA GLY A 156 -9.37 -26.45 -0.44
C GLY A 156 -8.02 -26.72 -1.12
N ARG A 157 -6.91 -26.23 -0.57
CA ARG A 157 -5.56 -26.36 -1.17
C ARG A 157 -4.83 -27.58 -0.61
N GLU A 158 -4.57 -28.57 -1.48
CA GLU A 158 -3.98 -29.85 -1.11
C GLU A 158 -2.44 -29.80 -1.02
N SER A 159 -1.77 -29.08 -1.92
CA SER A 159 -0.30 -29.03 -2.00
C SER A 159 0.31 -27.77 -1.36
N PRO A 160 1.51 -27.85 -0.73
CA PRO A 160 2.28 -26.68 -0.35
C PRO A 160 2.58 -25.71 -1.50
N ALA A 161 2.73 -26.22 -2.73
CA ALA A 161 2.96 -25.39 -3.91
C ALA A 161 1.76 -24.48 -4.17
N ASP A 162 0.54 -24.99 -3.97
CA ASP A 162 -0.71 -24.25 -4.21
C ASP A 162 -0.97 -23.14 -3.20
N ARG A 163 -0.16 -23.09 -2.13
CA ARG A 163 -0.25 -22.09 -1.06
C ARG A 163 0.75 -20.95 -1.23
N ARG A 164 1.53 -20.93 -2.31
CA ARG A 164 2.59 -19.93 -2.55
C ARG A 164 2.32 -19.09 -3.79
N THR A 165 2.69 -17.82 -3.71
CA THR A 165 2.66 -16.82 -4.79
C THR A 165 4.03 -16.24 -5.10
N ASP A 166 5.10 -16.87 -4.60
CA ASP A 166 6.46 -16.34 -4.61
C ASP A 166 7.31 -16.80 -5.82
N HIS A 167 6.65 -17.15 -6.92
CA HIS A 167 7.30 -17.56 -8.16
C HIS A 167 6.76 -16.75 -9.34
N LEU A 168 7.64 -16.36 -10.27
CA LEU A 168 7.29 -15.53 -11.42
C LEU A 168 6.16 -16.14 -12.27
N ASP A 169 6.14 -17.46 -12.42
CA ASP A 169 5.06 -18.16 -13.14
C ASP A 169 3.69 -18.04 -12.47
N ARG A 170 3.62 -17.56 -11.23
CA ARG A 170 2.37 -17.30 -10.51
C ARG A 170 2.00 -15.82 -10.46
N ILE A 171 2.78 -14.95 -11.13
CA ILE A 171 2.44 -13.54 -11.22
C ILE A 171 1.52 -13.31 -12.41
N TYR A 172 0.24 -13.11 -12.10
CA TYR A 172 -0.77 -12.59 -13.01
C TYR A 172 -1.16 -11.19 -12.56
N VAL A 173 -1.42 -10.28 -13.50
CA VAL A 173 -1.96 -8.95 -13.18
C VAL A 173 -3.38 -8.84 -13.72
N ASP A 174 -4.30 -8.53 -12.82
CA ASP A 174 -5.70 -8.26 -13.07
C ASP A 174 -5.89 -6.75 -13.31
N VAL A 175 -6.22 -6.38 -14.54
CA VAL A 175 -6.58 -5.00 -14.91
C VAL A 175 -8.10 -4.83 -15.07
N GLY A 176 -8.87 -5.81 -14.59
CA GLY A 176 -10.32 -5.87 -14.70
C GLY A 176 -10.84 -6.26 -16.09
N ALA A 177 -9.98 -6.50 -17.06
CA ALA A 177 -10.38 -6.92 -18.39
C ALA A 177 -10.90 -8.37 -18.42
N ARG A 178 -11.70 -8.68 -19.44
CA ARG A 178 -12.23 -10.03 -19.73
C ARG A 178 -11.68 -10.63 -21.01
N SER A 179 -10.93 -9.85 -21.78
CA SER A 179 -10.33 -10.29 -23.03
C SER A 179 -9.12 -9.43 -23.39
N PRO A 180 -8.27 -9.88 -24.33
CA PRO A 180 -7.18 -9.08 -24.87
C PRO A 180 -7.62 -7.74 -25.48
N GLU A 181 -8.82 -7.67 -26.05
CA GLU A 181 -9.35 -6.45 -26.65
C GLU A 181 -9.66 -5.40 -25.59
N GLU A 182 -10.24 -5.80 -24.46
CA GLU A 182 -10.48 -4.89 -23.33
C GLU A 182 -9.15 -4.40 -22.73
N VAL A 183 -8.14 -5.26 -22.59
CA VAL A 183 -6.79 -4.86 -22.16
C VAL A 183 -6.21 -3.78 -23.09
N ARG A 184 -6.28 -4.00 -24.41
CA ARG A 184 -5.78 -3.03 -25.39
C ARG A 184 -6.58 -1.74 -25.41
N ALA A 185 -7.87 -1.78 -25.08
CA ALA A 185 -8.70 -0.59 -24.95
C ALA A 185 -8.28 0.30 -23.77
N LEU A 186 -7.64 -0.27 -22.73
CA LEU A 186 -7.00 0.51 -21.67
C LEU A 186 -5.70 1.20 -22.12
N GLY A 187 -5.17 0.82 -23.29
CA GLY A 187 -3.89 1.27 -23.83
C GLY A 187 -2.70 0.39 -23.45
N ILE A 188 -2.94 -0.76 -22.81
CA ILE A 188 -1.91 -1.71 -22.39
C ILE A 188 -1.55 -2.63 -23.56
N ASP A 189 -0.26 -2.87 -23.76
CA ASP A 189 0.27 -3.84 -24.71
C ASP A 189 1.51 -4.55 -24.17
N LEU A 190 2.05 -5.51 -24.94
CA LEU A 190 3.32 -6.15 -24.62
C LEU A 190 4.43 -5.10 -24.40
N LEU A 191 5.32 -5.42 -23.47
CA LEU A 191 6.45 -4.60 -23.03
C LEU A 191 6.12 -3.38 -22.17
N ASP A 192 4.85 -3.06 -21.93
CA ASP A 192 4.50 -1.99 -21.00
C ASP A 192 5.01 -2.35 -19.59
N PRO A 193 5.75 -1.46 -18.92
CA PRO A 193 6.33 -1.74 -17.61
C PRO A 193 5.27 -1.57 -16.52
N LEU A 194 5.45 -2.31 -15.43
CA LEU A 194 4.64 -2.17 -14.23
C LEU A 194 5.47 -2.32 -12.95
N THR A 195 5.05 -1.60 -11.93
CA THR A 195 5.66 -1.55 -10.59
C THR A 195 4.55 -1.47 -9.55
N LEU A 196 4.90 -1.66 -8.27
CA LEU A 196 3.96 -1.45 -7.16
C LEU A 196 3.35 -0.05 -7.24
N GLU A 197 2.10 0.08 -6.80
CA GLU A 197 1.57 1.42 -6.61
C GLU A 197 2.41 2.17 -5.57
N LYS A 198 2.90 3.35 -5.93
CA LYS A 198 3.89 4.10 -5.14
C LYS A 198 3.23 5.25 -4.41
N HIS A 199 3.47 5.33 -3.11
CA HIS A 199 3.10 6.48 -2.29
C HIS A 199 4.13 6.66 -1.18
N ALA A 200 4.60 7.88 -0.96
CA ALA A 200 5.55 8.18 0.10
C ALA A 200 4.84 8.61 1.38
N TYR A 201 5.25 8.04 2.52
CA TYR A 201 4.71 8.40 3.83
C TYR A 201 5.82 8.89 4.75
N ARG A 202 5.54 9.99 5.46
CA ARG A 202 6.44 10.53 6.50
C ARG A 202 6.19 9.79 7.80
N LEU A 203 7.26 9.23 8.35
CA LEU A 203 7.31 8.71 9.71
C LEU A 203 7.77 9.83 10.67
N THR A 204 7.90 9.54 11.97
CA THR A 204 8.53 10.51 12.88
C THR A 204 10.03 10.67 12.57
N ARG A 205 10.68 11.65 13.21
CA ARG A 205 12.14 11.89 13.10
C ARG A 205 12.65 12.08 11.67
N ASN A 206 11.88 12.76 10.83
CA ASN A 206 12.25 13.06 9.43
C ASN A 206 12.58 11.80 8.61
N GLU A 207 12.04 10.64 9.00
CA GLU A 207 12.13 9.42 8.23
C GLU A 207 11.00 9.36 7.17
N LEU A 208 11.31 8.81 6.01
CA LEU A 208 10.39 8.63 4.90
C LEU A 208 10.34 7.15 4.51
N THR A 209 9.16 6.65 4.16
CA THR A 209 8.97 5.30 3.64
C THR A 209 8.21 5.27 2.31
N ALA A 210 8.67 4.44 1.39
CA ALA A 210 8.03 4.17 0.09
C ALA A 210 8.65 2.91 -0.58
N PRO A 211 7.99 2.33 -1.59
CA PRO A 211 8.60 1.28 -2.41
C PRO A 211 9.86 1.79 -3.15
N PHE A 212 10.95 1.02 -3.04
CA PHE A 212 12.23 1.27 -3.74
C PHE A 212 12.81 2.67 -3.50
N LEU A 213 12.60 3.23 -2.30
CA LEU A 213 12.98 4.59 -1.96
C LEU A 213 14.50 4.84 -2.10
N SER A 214 15.31 3.83 -1.79
CA SER A 214 16.77 3.91 -1.83
C SER A 214 17.33 4.15 -3.24
N GLU A 215 16.59 3.79 -4.28
CA GLU A 215 16.97 4.02 -5.69
C GLU A 215 16.76 5.50 -6.11
N ARG A 216 16.23 6.35 -5.21
CA ARG A 216 15.95 7.78 -5.47
C ARG A 216 16.77 8.74 -4.61
N LEU A 217 17.56 8.24 -3.65
CA LEU A 217 18.22 9.06 -2.63
C LEU A 217 19.26 10.02 -3.23
N GLY A 218 20.18 9.47 -4.03
CA GLY A 218 21.22 10.28 -4.64
C GLY A 218 20.63 11.28 -5.63
N ALA A 219 19.54 10.92 -6.32
CA ALA A 219 18.86 11.84 -7.22
C ALA A 219 18.31 13.07 -6.47
N ALA A 220 17.67 12.87 -5.31
CA ALA A 220 17.18 13.98 -4.49
C ALA A 220 18.32 14.90 -4.01
N VAL A 221 19.44 14.32 -3.57
CA VAL A 221 20.62 15.07 -3.11
C VAL A 221 21.28 15.83 -4.26
N LEU A 222 21.48 15.19 -5.42
CA LEU A 222 22.15 15.83 -6.56
C LEU A 222 21.28 16.91 -7.21
N VAL A 223 19.97 16.72 -7.31
CA VAL A 223 19.05 17.79 -7.73
C VAL A 223 19.22 19.01 -6.84
N ARG A 224 19.20 18.80 -5.52
CA ARG A 224 19.32 19.91 -4.57
C ARG A 224 20.69 20.60 -4.61
N LEU A 225 21.76 19.82 -4.75
CA LEU A 225 23.12 20.32 -4.93
C LEU A 225 23.21 21.25 -6.14
N ILE A 226 22.65 20.81 -7.27
CA ILE A 226 22.67 21.57 -8.54
C ILE A 226 21.84 22.85 -8.43
N GLU A 227 20.63 22.78 -7.88
CA GLU A 227 19.76 23.95 -7.73
C GLU A 227 20.34 25.02 -6.80
N GLY A 228 21.14 24.58 -5.82
CA GLY A 228 21.68 25.45 -4.78
C GLY A 228 23.09 25.95 -4.98
N MET A 229 23.89 25.30 -5.82
CA MET A 229 25.31 25.60 -5.88
C MET A 229 25.59 27.02 -6.37
N ASP A 230 26.51 27.71 -5.68
CA ASP A 230 27.21 28.84 -6.27
C ASP A 230 28.33 28.34 -7.19
N ALA A 231 28.00 28.19 -8.47
CA ALA A 231 28.93 27.70 -9.50
C ALA A 231 30.21 28.56 -9.62
N THR A 232 30.20 29.82 -9.17
CA THR A 232 31.38 30.70 -9.22
C THR A 232 32.46 30.31 -8.20
N LYS A 233 32.10 29.54 -7.18
CA LYS A 233 33.02 29.05 -6.14
C LYS A 233 33.64 27.70 -6.49
N LEU A 234 33.08 27.00 -7.48
CA LEU A 234 33.52 25.67 -7.87
C LEU A 234 34.96 25.72 -8.40
N ARG A 235 35.83 24.88 -7.83
CA ARG A 235 37.20 24.70 -8.32
C ARG A 235 37.27 23.47 -9.23
N GLY A 236 37.60 23.68 -10.50
CA GLY A 236 37.68 22.63 -11.50
C GLY A 236 36.34 22.38 -12.20
N THR A 237 36.11 21.14 -12.62
CA THR A 237 34.91 20.72 -13.35
C THR A 237 34.08 19.78 -12.48
N LEU A 238 32.78 20.00 -12.40
CA LEU A 238 31.81 19.07 -11.78
C LEU A 238 30.90 18.53 -12.87
N THR A 239 30.75 17.21 -12.93
CA THR A 239 29.67 16.57 -13.67
C THR A 239 28.77 15.83 -12.69
N ALA A 240 27.48 16.13 -12.70
CA ALA A 240 26.46 15.34 -12.01
C ALA A 240 25.78 14.43 -13.04
N ALA A 241 25.60 13.16 -12.70
CA ALA A 241 25.04 12.16 -13.60
C ALA A 241 23.99 11.30 -12.90
N PHE A 242 22.82 11.22 -13.54
CA PHE A 242 21.71 10.35 -13.20
C PHE A 242 21.70 9.23 -14.23
N VAL A 243 22.11 8.02 -13.82
CA VAL A 243 22.34 6.90 -14.74
C VAL A 243 21.21 5.90 -14.72
N THR A 244 20.89 5.37 -15.89
CA THR A 244 19.83 4.38 -16.09
C THR A 244 20.36 2.95 -16.13
N ARG A 245 19.46 1.97 -16.00
CA ARG A 245 19.74 0.55 -16.24
C ARG A 245 20.87 -0.04 -15.36
N ARG A 246 20.90 0.33 -14.07
CA ARG A 246 21.75 -0.28 -13.03
C ARG A 246 21.51 -1.80 -12.98
N TYR A 247 20.24 -2.21 -12.93
CA TYR A 247 19.85 -3.61 -12.82
C TYR A 247 20.14 -4.45 -14.08
N LEU A 248 20.34 -3.81 -15.23
CA LEU A 248 20.74 -4.48 -16.47
C LEU A 248 22.26 -4.55 -16.66
N GLY A 249 23.01 -4.52 -15.56
CA GLY A 249 24.47 -4.57 -15.54
C GLY A 249 25.09 -3.21 -15.85
N HIS A 250 24.61 -2.16 -15.18
CA HIS A 250 25.19 -0.82 -15.22
C HIS A 250 25.36 -0.25 -16.64
N GLN A 251 24.37 -0.43 -17.53
CA GLN A 251 24.52 -0.04 -18.94
C GLN A 251 24.70 1.48 -19.10
N GLY A 252 23.88 2.27 -18.39
CA GLY A 252 23.98 3.73 -18.39
C GLY A 252 25.33 4.21 -17.86
N LEU A 253 25.75 3.70 -16.71
CA LEU A 253 27.04 3.99 -16.09
C LEU A 253 28.23 3.62 -16.98
N ASN A 254 28.21 2.44 -17.61
CA ASN A 254 29.28 1.98 -18.50
C ASN A 254 29.46 2.93 -19.70
N ARG A 255 28.35 3.41 -20.27
CA ARG A 255 28.37 4.41 -21.35
C ARG A 255 28.97 5.73 -20.86
N LEU A 256 28.54 6.20 -19.68
CA LEU A 256 29.03 7.44 -19.08
C LEU A 256 30.55 7.41 -18.88
N LEU A 257 31.09 6.40 -18.21
CA LEU A 257 32.52 6.30 -17.86
C LEU A 257 33.45 6.12 -19.08
N ARG A 258 32.90 5.72 -20.23
CA ARG A 258 33.64 5.69 -21.50
C ARG A 258 33.73 7.06 -22.17
N ARG A 259 32.76 7.94 -21.93
CA ARG A 259 32.69 9.29 -22.52
C ARG A 259 33.30 10.35 -21.62
N VAL A 260 33.08 10.25 -20.31
CA VAL A 260 33.54 11.22 -19.31
C VAL A 260 34.78 10.65 -18.60
N LYS A 261 35.91 11.34 -18.74
CA LYS A 261 37.17 11.01 -18.08
C LYS A 261 37.36 11.95 -16.89
N ALA A 262 36.80 11.55 -15.76
CA ALA A 262 36.92 12.27 -14.50
C ALA A 262 38.19 11.83 -13.74
N ASP A 263 38.80 12.77 -13.02
CA ASP A 263 39.89 12.51 -12.08
C ASP A 263 39.36 11.81 -10.81
N GLU A 264 38.12 12.14 -10.41
CA GLU A 264 37.47 11.64 -9.19
C GLU A 264 36.03 11.22 -9.48
N VAL A 265 35.61 10.05 -8.99
CA VAL A 265 34.23 9.56 -9.11
C VAL A 265 33.64 9.28 -7.74
N ILE A 266 32.50 9.88 -7.43
CA ILE A 266 31.74 9.60 -6.20
C ILE A 266 30.37 9.08 -6.58
N PHE A 267 30.04 7.88 -6.12
CA PHE A 267 28.71 7.30 -6.23
C PHE A 267 27.87 7.73 -5.03
N PHE A 268 26.61 8.10 -5.27
CA PHE A 268 25.59 8.18 -4.23
C PHE A 268 24.58 7.06 -4.47
N GLU A 269 24.75 5.95 -3.74
CA GLU A 269 23.92 4.76 -3.85
C GLU A 269 23.75 4.08 -2.50
N ARG A 270 22.77 3.17 -2.39
CA ARG A 270 22.66 2.26 -1.25
C ARG A 270 23.88 1.33 -1.21
N LEU A 271 24.44 1.15 -0.01
CA LEU A 271 25.50 0.16 0.21
C LEU A 271 24.86 -1.21 0.47
N GLU A 272 24.93 -2.10 -0.52
CA GLU A 272 24.22 -3.40 -0.54
C GLU A 272 24.44 -4.27 0.72
N LYS A 273 25.68 -4.34 1.24
CA LYS A 273 26.05 -5.12 2.44
C LYS A 273 25.92 -4.36 3.76
N SER A 274 25.50 -3.10 3.74
CA SER A 274 25.45 -2.30 4.96
C SER A 274 24.24 -2.67 5.81
N GLU A 275 24.48 -2.90 7.10
CA GLU A 275 23.44 -3.06 8.12
C GLU A 275 23.08 -1.74 8.81
N ALA A 276 23.64 -0.62 8.34
CA ALA A 276 23.37 0.70 8.89
C ALA A 276 21.88 1.03 8.78
N GLN A 277 21.29 1.43 9.91
CA GLN A 277 19.91 1.87 10.00
C GLN A 277 19.81 3.38 9.79
N PRO A 278 18.63 3.92 9.42
CA PRO A 278 18.40 5.35 9.39
C PRO A 278 18.82 6.02 10.71
N GLY A 279 19.65 7.07 10.60
CA GLY A 279 20.24 7.79 11.73
C GLY A 279 21.69 7.38 12.09
N ALA A 280 22.31 6.44 11.37
CA ALA A 280 23.71 6.03 11.55
C ALA A 280 24.76 7.08 11.13
N GLY A 281 24.35 8.16 10.46
CA GLY A 281 25.22 9.15 9.82
C GLY A 281 25.43 8.87 8.32
N VAL A 282 26.11 9.78 7.64
CA VAL A 282 26.46 9.60 6.23
C VAL A 282 27.49 8.48 6.12
N LEU A 283 27.21 7.50 5.26
CA LEU A 283 28.11 6.37 5.02
C LEU A 283 29.10 6.77 3.93
N VAL A 284 30.40 6.59 4.20
CA VAL A 284 31.46 6.82 3.22
C VAL A 284 32.27 5.55 3.09
N ALA A 285 32.36 5.01 1.88
CA ALA A 285 32.95 3.72 1.63
C ALA A 285 33.95 3.72 0.47
N THR A 286 34.92 2.81 0.61
CA THR A 286 35.81 2.39 -0.48
C THR A 286 35.29 1.07 -1.04
N PHE A 287 35.42 0.86 -2.35
CA PHE A 287 35.11 -0.44 -2.95
C PHE A 287 36.05 -1.53 -2.43
N GLU A 288 35.56 -2.77 -2.36
CA GLU A 288 36.37 -3.93 -1.98
C GLU A 288 37.56 -4.08 -2.94
N GLY A 289 38.79 -3.99 -2.42
CA GLY A 289 40.02 -4.00 -3.22
C GLY A 289 40.34 -2.69 -3.97
N GLY A 290 39.61 -1.61 -3.72
CA GLY A 290 39.84 -0.28 -4.29
C GLY A 290 40.79 0.60 -3.46
N GLU A 291 41.22 1.72 -4.06
CA GLU A 291 42.08 2.71 -3.40
C GLU A 291 41.28 3.62 -2.45
N PRO A 292 41.66 3.75 -1.16
CA PRO A 292 40.85 4.45 -0.17
C PRO A 292 41.00 5.97 -0.21
N ALA A 293 41.87 6.52 -1.06
CA ALA A 293 42.28 7.93 -1.00
C ALA A 293 41.10 8.91 -1.05
N LEU A 294 40.15 8.72 -1.98
CA LEU A 294 39.00 9.62 -2.10
C LEU A 294 38.03 9.52 -0.91
N ALA A 295 37.79 8.30 -0.42
CA ALA A 295 36.96 8.08 0.77
C ALA A 295 37.63 8.69 2.01
N ALA A 296 38.96 8.58 2.15
CA ALA A 296 39.72 9.19 3.23
C ALA A 296 39.64 10.73 3.21
N ASP A 297 39.66 11.34 2.02
CA ASP A 297 39.51 12.79 1.85
C ASP A 297 38.10 13.26 2.26
N LEU A 298 37.04 12.55 1.83
CA LEU A 298 35.67 12.83 2.25
C LEU A 298 35.50 12.71 3.77
N LEU A 299 36.06 11.65 4.38
CA LEU A 299 36.07 11.48 5.83
C LEU A 299 36.88 12.57 6.55
N ALA A 300 37.95 13.08 5.94
CA ALA A 300 38.75 14.18 6.50
C ALA A 300 37.94 15.49 6.53
N VAL A 301 37.27 15.82 5.43
CA VAL A 301 36.34 16.97 5.37
C VAL A 301 35.25 16.83 6.41
N ALA A 302 34.61 15.67 6.49
CA ALA A 302 33.57 15.43 7.49
C ALA A 302 34.08 15.63 8.94
N ARG A 303 35.30 15.17 9.25
CA ARG A 303 35.92 15.37 10.57
C ARG A 303 36.22 16.84 10.87
N GLU A 304 36.74 17.58 9.89
CA GLU A 304 37.04 19.00 10.01
C GLU A 304 35.78 19.80 10.37
N TYR A 305 34.66 19.50 9.71
CA TYR A 305 33.37 20.20 9.90
C TYR A 305 32.42 19.51 10.88
N ARG A 306 32.87 18.45 11.56
CA ARG A 306 32.11 17.68 12.57
C ARG A 306 30.78 17.11 12.04
N LEU A 307 30.75 16.72 10.77
CA LEU A 307 29.62 16.00 10.20
C LEU A 307 29.60 14.56 10.72
N PRO A 308 28.43 14.02 11.15
CA PRO A 308 28.34 12.64 11.58
C PRO A 308 28.44 11.72 10.37
N VAL A 309 29.58 11.05 10.25
CA VAL A 309 29.89 10.12 9.17
C VAL A 309 30.41 8.81 9.72
N ARG A 310 30.18 7.74 8.97
CA ARG A 310 30.65 6.40 9.29
C ARG A 310 31.41 5.84 8.10
N ALA A 311 32.63 5.38 8.35
CA ALA A 311 33.39 4.65 7.36
C ALA A 311 32.79 3.24 7.19
N GLU A 312 32.61 2.81 5.94
CA GLU A 312 32.06 1.51 5.57
C GLU A 312 32.92 0.88 4.46
N LEU A 313 32.67 -0.40 4.17
CA LEU A 313 33.21 -1.06 2.99
C LEU A 313 32.08 -1.31 2.00
N ALA A 314 32.22 -0.80 0.78
CA ALA A 314 31.30 -1.09 -0.30
C ALA A 314 31.66 -2.45 -0.93
N GLU A 315 30.74 -3.02 -1.69
CA GLU A 315 31.02 -4.24 -2.46
C GLU A 315 32.12 -4.04 -3.51
N ALA A 316 32.36 -5.08 -4.32
CA ALA A 316 33.18 -4.96 -5.52
C ALA A 316 32.68 -3.79 -6.40
N ALA A 317 33.63 -3.07 -6.99
CA ALA A 317 33.32 -1.96 -7.89
C ALA A 317 32.33 -2.38 -9.00
N PRO A 318 31.45 -1.47 -9.46
CA PRO A 318 30.43 -1.77 -10.47
C PRO A 318 31.02 -2.44 -11.72
N ARG A 319 30.35 -3.49 -12.21
CA ARG A 319 30.76 -4.24 -13.40
C ARG A 319 29.63 -4.32 -14.41
N GLY A 320 29.98 -4.16 -15.68
CA GLY A 320 29.06 -4.42 -16.77
C GLY A 320 28.82 -5.92 -16.94
N ARG A 321 27.57 -6.33 -17.12
CA ARG A 321 27.20 -7.74 -17.22
C ARG A 321 27.93 -8.48 -18.35
N TYR A 322 28.02 -7.84 -19.51
CA TYR A 322 28.68 -8.41 -20.69
C TYR A 322 29.98 -7.69 -21.08
N THR A 323 30.32 -6.59 -20.40
CA THR A 323 31.53 -5.80 -20.71
C THR A 323 32.61 -5.92 -19.64
N GLY A 324 32.33 -6.58 -18.52
CA GLY A 324 33.30 -6.76 -17.43
C GLY A 324 33.57 -5.46 -16.66
N ALA A 325 34.84 -5.24 -16.30
CA ALA A 325 35.24 -4.10 -15.48
C ALA A 325 34.93 -2.76 -16.16
N LEU A 326 34.41 -1.80 -15.37
CA LEU A 326 34.17 -0.44 -15.83
C LEU A 326 35.43 0.43 -15.66
N PRO A 327 35.66 1.43 -16.53
CA PRO A 327 36.89 2.23 -16.51
C PRO A 327 36.84 3.33 -15.44
N LEU A 328 36.79 2.93 -14.17
CA LEU A 328 36.81 3.82 -13.01
C LEU A 328 38.22 4.38 -12.77
N PRO A 329 38.36 5.65 -12.37
CA PRO A 329 39.64 6.19 -11.92
C PRO A 329 40.04 5.60 -10.57
N ALA A 330 41.33 5.66 -10.25
CA ALA A 330 41.85 5.21 -8.96
C ALA A 330 41.17 5.93 -7.78
N ARG A 331 40.84 7.21 -7.95
CA ARG A 331 40.10 7.99 -6.94
C ARG A 331 38.60 7.80 -7.13
N SER A 332 38.07 6.71 -6.59
CA SER A 332 36.63 6.40 -6.59
C SER A 332 36.12 6.11 -5.16
N ALA A 333 34.94 6.61 -4.81
CA ALA A 333 34.32 6.38 -3.52
C ALA A 333 32.79 6.20 -3.64
N VAL A 334 32.18 5.59 -2.63
CA VAL A 334 30.73 5.47 -2.50
C VAL A 334 30.28 6.24 -1.26
N VAL A 335 29.23 7.03 -1.41
CA VAL A 335 28.52 7.71 -0.34
C VAL A 335 27.09 7.17 -0.31
N GLY A 336 26.55 6.98 0.88
CA GLY A 336 25.18 6.52 1.06
C GLY A 336 24.66 6.86 2.45
N VAL A 337 23.50 6.30 2.78
CA VAL A 337 22.87 6.45 4.10
C VAL A 337 22.36 5.09 4.57
N GLY A 338 22.03 4.99 5.86
CA GLY A 338 21.39 3.80 6.39
C GLY A 338 20.00 3.61 5.80
N VAL A 339 19.69 2.38 5.38
CA VAL A 339 18.39 2.01 4.81
C VAL A 339 17.84 0.85 5.60
N ARG A 340 16.63 1.01 6.13
CA ARG A 340 15.89 -0.07 6.77
C ARG A 340 14.98 -0.75 5.75
N PHE A 341 14.88 -2.08 5.85
CA PHE A 341 14.15 -2.94 4.92
C PHE A 341 14.49 -2.68 3.44
N PRO A 342 15.78 -2.63 3.06
CA PRO A 342 16.20 -2.32 1.69
C PRO A 342 15.59 -3.30 0.68
N GLN A 343 15.24 -2.80 -0.50
CA GLN A 343 14.63 -3.52 -1.62
C GLN A 343 13.23 -4.08 -1.34
N THR A 344 12.49 -3.47 -0.41
CA THR A 344 11.14 -3.88 -0.03
C THR A 344 10.12 -2.76 -0.32
N PRO A 345 8.81 -3.05 -0.26
CA PRO A 345 7.76 -2.06 -0.46
C PRO A 345 7.73 -0.93 0.58
N ALA A 346 8.38 -1.11 1.74
CA ALA A 346 8.45 -0.09 2.79
C ALA A 346 9.90 0.14 3.24
N GLU A 347 10.77 0.45 2.29
CA GLU A 347 12.10 0.99 2.61
C GLU A 347 11.97 2.24 3.46
N ILE A 348 12.88 2.43 4.41
CA ILE A 348 12.90 3.61 5.29
C ILE A 348 14.27 4.26 5.28
N VAL A 349 14.28 5.58 5.11
CA VAL A 349 15.50 6.41 5.05
C VAL A 349 15.32 7.69 5.88
N SER A 350 16.42 8.25 6.40
CA SER A 350 16.39 9.54 7.10
C SER A 350 16.68 10.69 6.13
N THR A 351 15.79 11.67 6.07
CA THR A 351 16.01 12.88 5.25
C THR A 351 17.01 13.85 5.88
N ASP A 352 17.27 13.74 7.19
CA ASP A 352 18.38 14.46 7.86
C ASP A 352 19.74 13.99 7.32
N GLU A 353 19.91 12.67 7.08
CA GLU A 353 21.16 12.11 6.56
C GLU A 353 21.39 12.47 5.10
N LEU A 354 20.33 12.56 4.29
CA LEU A 354 20.42 13.07 2.92
C LEU A 354 20.86 14.54 2.92
N THR A 355 20.33 15.35 3.83
CA THR A 355 20.72 16.76 3.98
C THR A 355 22.18 16.89 4.42
N ARG A 356 22.65 16.04 5.34
CA ARG A 356 24.07 16.00 5.72
C ARG A 356 24.99 15.53 4.59
N SER A 357 24.49 14.66 3.72
CA SER A 357 25.25 14.21 2.54
C SER A 357 25.39 15.33 1.51
N LEU A 358 24.35 16.15 1.33
CA LEU A 358 24.40 17.40 0.56
C LEU A 358 25.45 18.35 1.15
N GLU A 359 25.49 18.55 2.47
CA GLU A 359 26.50 19.36 3.15
C GLU A 359 27.92 18.82 2.92
N LEU A 360 28.12 17.51 3.06
CA LEU A 360 29.40 16.85 2.80
C LEU A 360 29.90 17.13 1.37
N PHE A 361 29.02 17.00 0.37
CA PHE A 361 29.37 17.31 -1.01
C PHE A 361 29.71 18.78 -1.23
N ALA A 362 28.93 19.69 -0.65
CA ALA A 362 29.19 21.13 -0.75
C ALA A 362 30.57 21.48 -0.17
N LEU A 363 30.88 20.98 1.02
CA LEU A 363 32.18 21.19 1.68
C LEU A 363 33.33 20.59 0.89
N TYR A 364 33.18 19.35 0.40
CA TYR A 364 34.20 18.68 -0.39
C TYR A 364 34.50 19.41 -1.71
N LEU A 365 33.46 19.95 -2.36
CA LEU A 365 33.58 20.73 -3.59
C LEU A 365 34.05 22.18 -3.35
N GLY A 366 34.08 22.63 -2.09
CA GLY A 366 34.42 24.01 -1.72
C GLY A 366 33.38 25.03 -2.19
N ILE A 367 32.11 24.64 -2.27
CA ILE A 367 31.00 25.48 -2.71
C ILE A 367 30.02 25.77 -1.57
N THR A 368 29.20 26.79 -1.75
CA THR A 368 28.07 27.09 -0.86
C THR A 368 26.74 26.71 -1.53
N ILE A 369 25.78 26.31 -0.71
CA ILE A 369 24.40 26.02 -1.12
C ILE A 369 23.52 27.19 -0.73
N GLY A 370 22.95 27.87 -1.71
CA GLY A 370 21.94 28.93 -1.50
C GLY A 370 20.68 28.38 -0.86
N LYS A 371 19.85 29.25 -0.27
CA LYS A 371 18.61 28.83 0.43
C LYS A 371 17.69 28.04 -0.49
N ALA A 372 17.06 26.99 0.06
CA ALA A 372 16.02 26.26 -0.64
C ALA A 372 14.90 27.21 -1.11
N PRO A 373 14.45 27.11 -2.38
CA PRO A 373 13.34 27.93 -2.86
C PRO A 373 12.06 27.62 -2.07
N GLN A 374 11.29 28.66 -1.77
CA GLN A 374 9.98 28.51 -1.13
C GLN A 374 9.04 27.72 -2.05
N ALA A 375 8.23 26.84 -1.44
CA ALA A 375 7.31 26.00 -2.19
C ALA A 375 6.29 26.85 -2.95
N SER A 376 6.23 26.69 -4.27
CA SER A 376 5.02 27.01 -5.03
C SER A 376 4.03 25.87 -4.83
N GLY A 377 2.76 26.20 -4.60
CA GLY A 377 1.71 25.27 -4.20
C GLY A 377 1.59 24.06 -5.13
N ARG A 378 1.19 22.91 -4.54
CA ARG A 378 0.81 21.70 -5.28
C ARG A 378 -0.20 22.05 -6.38
N ALA A 379 0.08 21.62 -7.60
CA ALA A 379 -0.96 21.51 -8.62
C ALA A 379 -1.95 20.43 -8.16
N ALA A 380 -3.23 20.80 -8.07
CA ALA A 380 -4.30 19.86 -7.78
C ALA A 380 -4.39 18.83 -8.92
N ALA A 381 -4.43 17.55 -8.56
CA ALA A 381 -4.71 16.48 -9.50
C ALA A 381 -6.13 16.66 -10.05
N GLY A 382 -6.23 16.90 -11.35
CA GLY A 382 -7.49 16.94 -12.07
C GLY A 382 -8.05 15.53 -12.21
N GLY A 383 -9.16 15.25 -11.54
CA GLY A 383 -9.99 14.09 -11.80
C GLY A 383 -11.16 14.48 -12.70
N ILE A 384 -11.23 13.87 -13.88
CA ILE A 384 -12.43 13.86 -14.72
C ILE A 384 -13.41 12.89 -14.07
N VAL A 385 -14.61 13.36 -13.71
CA VAL A 385 -15.70 12.47 -13.29
C VAL A 385 -16.95 12.87 -14.07
N GLY A 386 -17.35 12.02 -15.03
CA GLY A 386 -18.74 11.96 -15.47
C GLY A 386 -19.59 11.40 -14.32
N SER A 387 -20.90 11.65 -14.30
CA SER A 387 -21.78 11.22 -13.22
C SER A 387 -21.71 9.70 -12.99
N LEU A 388 -21.18 9.26 -11.84
CA LEU A 388 -21.18 7.86 -11.43
C LEU A 388 -22.57 7.44 -10.91
N PRO A 389 -22.90 6.13 -10.87
CA PRO A 389 -24.08 5.66 -10.17
C PRO A 389 -24.03 6.03 -8.67
N PRO A 390 -25.18 6.32 -8.02
CA PRO A 390 -25.24 6.63 -6.59
C PRO A 390 -24.54 5.59 -5.70
N THR A 391 -24.68 4.30 -6.01
CA THR A 391 -24.08 3.19 -5.26
C THR A 391 -22.55 3.25 -5.23
N SER A 392 -21.90 3.71 -6.31
CA SER A 392 -20.44 3.84 -6.34
C SER A 392 -19.93 4.89 -5.35
N TYR A 393 -20.68 5.97 -5.14
CA TYR A 393 -20.31 7.01 -4.16
C TYR A 393 -20.42 6.48 -2.73
N ILE A 394 -21.44 5.68 -2.43
CA ILE A 394 -21.61 5.02 -1.12
C ILE A 394 -20.42 4.08 -0.88
N LEU A 395 -20.12 3.17 -1.81
CA LEU A 395 -19.01 2.22 -1.66
C LEU A 395 -17.68 2.94 -1.46
N MET A 396 -17.40 3.97 -2.27
CA MET A 396 -16.16 4.74 -2.14
C MET A 396 -16.07 5.45 -0.78
N ALA A 397 -17.17 5.98 -0.24
CA ALA A 397 -17.17 6.58 1.09
C ALA A 397 -16.89 5.54 2.19
N LEU A 398 -17.55 4.37 2.12
CA LEU A 398 -17.38 3.30 3.10
C LEU A 398 -16.00 2.64 3.05
N VAL A 399 -15.38 2.50 1.88
CA VAL A 399 -14.00 2.00 1.74
C VAL A 399 -13.01 2.95 2.42
N HIS A 400 -13.22 4.27 2.34
CA HIS A 400 -12.33 5.25 2.97
C HIS A 400 -12.60 5.47 4.46
N ALA A 401 -13.70 4.95 5.01
CA ALA A 401 -13.89 4.83 6.44
C ALA A 401 -13.03 3.67 6.98
N TYR A 402 -12.28 3.89 8.06
CA TYR A 402 -11.44 2.85 8.66
C TYR A 402 -12.09 2.36 9.95
N GLY A 403 -12.21 1.05 10.11
CA GLY A 403 -12.78 0.47 11.33
C GLY A 403 -12.56 -1.03 11.37
N VAL A 404 -11.58 -1.46 12.16
CA VAL A 404 -11.34 -2.89 12.44
C VAL A 404 -12.28 -3.38 13.53
N SER A 405 -12.36 -4.70 13.73
CA SER A 405 -13.22 -5.30 14.77
C SER A 405 -12.98 -4.66 16.16
N GLY A 406 -14.01 -4.01 16.70
CA GLY A 406 -14.05 -3.26 17.96
C GLY A 406 -13.77 -1.74 17.84
N TYR A 407 -13.60 -1.22 16.62
CA TYR A 407 -13.31 0.18 16.30
C TYR A 407 -14.12 0.68 15.09
N GLU A 408 -15.34 0.18 14.93
CA GLU A 408 -16.20 0.38 13.76
C GLU A 408 -16.92 1.73 13.77
N GLU A 409 -16.77 2.55 14.82
CA GLU A 409 -17.55 3.80 14.96
C GLU A 409 -17.42 4.72 13.74
N PRO A 410 -16.23 4.94 13.12
CA PRO A 410 -16.12 5.76 11.92
C PRO A 410 -16.92 5.21 10.72
N VAL A 411 -17.01 3.88 10.61
CA VAL A 411 -17.72 3.21 9.52
C VAL A 411 -19.21 3.29 9.76
N VAL A 412 -19.67 3.00 10.97
CA VAL A 412 -21.08 3.12 11.37
C VAL A 412 -21.60 4.55 11.15
N GLU A 413 -20.82 5.56 11.54
CA GLU A 413 -21.17 6.96 11.32
C GLU A 413 -21.18 7.33 9.83
N GLU A 414 -20.30 6.75 9.02
CA GLU A 414 -20.34 6.95 7.58
C GLU A 414 -21.56 6.28 6.95
N ILE A 415 -21.89 5.04 7.34
CA ILE A 415 -23.10 4.33 6.87
C ILE A 415 -24.34 5.17 7.15
N LYS A 416 -24.52 5.69 8.38
CA LYS A 416 -25.65 6.55 8.74
C LYS A 416 -25.83 7.74 7.80
N LYS A 417 -24.74 8.41 7.39
CA LYS A 417 -24.79 9.55 6.46
C LYS A 417 -25.28 9.16 5.07
N GLN A 418 -25.04 7.91 4.65
CA GLN A 418 -25.43 7.40 3.34
C GLN A 418 -26.91 6.93 3.30
N LEU A 419 -27.58 6.80 4.45
CA LEU A 419 -28.98 6.37 4.51
C LEU A 419 -29.94 7.48 4.03
N PRO A 420 -31.11 7.12 3.47
CA PRO A 420 -32.16 8.11 3.21
C PRO A 420 -32.72 8.69 4.52
N ALA A 421 -33.26 9.92 4.46
CA ALA A 421 -33.72 10.66 5.66
C ALA A 421 -34.64 9.85 6.57
N TRP A 422 -35.61 9.12 6.01
CA TRP A 422 -36.56 8.30 6.79
C TRP A 422 -35.87 7.16 7.55
N ALA A 423 -34.77 6.62 7.02
CA ALA A 423 -34.01 5.55 7.65
C ALA A 423 -33.04 6.13 8.68
N GLN A 424 -32.45 7.30 8.42
CA GLN A 424 -31.62 8.03 9.41
C GLN A 424 -32.41 8.33 10.69
N GLU A 425 -33.67 8.76 10.57
CA GLU A 425 -34.55 9.04 11.72
C GLU A 425 -34.86 7.78 12.56
N ARG A 426 -34.79 6.60 11.96
CA ARG A 426 -35.07 5.31 12.60
C ARG A 426 -33.81 4.58 13.05
N ALA A 427 -32.64 5.04 12.64
CA ALA A 427 -31.39 4.37 12.90
C ALA A 427 -31.04 4.43 14.38
N THR A 428 -30.84 3.26 14.98
CA THR A 428 -30.39 3.11 16.38
C THR A 428 -29.07 2.37 16.41
N VAL A 429 -28.24 2.65 17.42
CA VAL A 429 -27.05 1.86 17.71
C VAL A 429 -27.29 1.12 19.02
N ASP A 430 -27.10 -0.19 19.02
CA ASP A 430 -27.24 -1.00 20.24
C ASP A 430 -26.02 -0.91 21.17
N GLU A 431 -26.08 -1.61 22.30
CA GLU A 431 -25.00 -1.60 23.30
C GLU A 431 -23.69 -2.22 22.79
N LYS A 432 -23.75 -3.07 21.76
CA LYS A 432 -22.58 -3.69 21.14
C LYS A 432 -21.96 -2.80 20.06
N GLY A 433 -22.73 -1.87 19.48
CA GLY A 433 -22.29 -0.96 18.43
C GLY A 433 -22.93 -1.25 17.07
N ASN A 434 -23.85 -2.23 16.97
CA ASN A 434 -24.54 -2.54 15.73
C ASN A 434 -25.46 -1.38 15.33
N LEU A 435 -25.44 -1.00 14.06
CA LEU A 435 -26.42 -0.06 13.50
C LEU A 435 -27.67 -0.82 13.05
N ILE A 436 -28.84 -0.39 13.51
CA ILE A 436 -30.10 -1.09 13.28
C ILE A 436 -31.13 -0.12 12.71
N VAL A 437 -31.84 -0.55 11.66
CA VAL A 437 -32.99 0.16 11.08
C VAL A 437 -34.15 -0.83 10.93
N SER A 438 -35.20 -0.65 11.71
CA SER A 438 -36.41 -1.48 11.67
C SER A 438 -37.65 -0.70 11.20
N PHE A 439 -38.45 -1.32 10.33
CA PHE A 439 -39.66 -0.72 9.76
C PHE A 439 -40.68 -1.78 9.29
N GLY A 440 -41.80 -1.30 8.75
CA GLY A 440 -42.93 -2.14 8.34
C GLY A 440 -43.94 -2.35 9.47
N ARG A 441 -44.69 -3.45 9.43
CA ARG A 441 -45.75 -3.74 10.41
C ARG A 441 -45.26 -4.70 11.49
N PRO A 442 -45.11 -4.26 12.75
CA PRO A 442 -44.63 -5.12 13.84
C PRO A 442 -45.50 -6.36 14.04
N GLY A 443 -44.85 -7.50 14.30
CA GLY A 443 -45.53 -8.77 14.60
C GLY A 443 -46.15 -9.47 13.40
N ARG A 444 -46.01 -8.93 12.18
CA ARG A 444 -46.47 -9.59 10.95
C ARG A 444 -45.35 -10.42 10.34
N THR A 445 -45.63 -11.69 10.13
CA THR A 445 -44.70 -12.66 9.54
C THR A 445 -44.76 -12.66 8.00
N PRO A 446 -43.69 -13.08 7.31
CA PRO A 446 -42.39 -13.41 7.89
C PRO A 446 -41.64 -12.15 8.37
N LYS A 447 -40.96 -12.28 9.52
CA LYS A 447 -39.99 -11.29 10.02
C LYS A 447 -38.65 -11.51 9.30
N LEU A 448 -38.13 -10.46 8.69
CA LEU A 448 -36.91 -10.53 7.87
C LEU A 448 -35.80 -9.70 8.50
N VAL A 449 -34.59 -10.26 8.57
CA VAL A 449 -33.36 -9.52 8.89
C VAL A 449 -32.41 -9.57 7.70
N PHE A 450 -31.86 -8.42 7.32
CA PHE A 450 -30.72 -8.32 6.41
C PHE A 450 -29.52 -7.85 7.24
N VAL A 451 -28.44 -8.61 7.24
CA VAL A 451 -27.25 -8.31 8.05
C VAL A 451 -26.00 -8.27 7.18
N ALA A 452 -25.24 -7.19 7.30
CA ALA A 452 -23.91 -6.98 6.71
C ALA A 452 -22.97 -6.53 7.82
N HIS A 453 -21.66 -6.68 7.68
CA HIS A 453 -20.72 -6.26 8.73
C HIS A 453 -20.00 -4.95 8.40
N SER A 454 -19.68 -4.19 9.44
CA SER A 454 -19.03 -2.88 9.34
C SER A 454 -17.52 -2.94 9.48
N ASP A 455 -17.02 -3.96 10.17
CA ASP A 455 -15.61 -4.09 10.46
C ASP A 455 -14.78 -4.45 9.22
N GLU A 456 -13.47 -4.48 9.42
CA GLU A 456 -12.51 -4.98 8.44
C GLU A 456 -11.35 -5.63 9.19
N ILE A 457 -10.61 -6.48 8.48
CA ILE A 457 -9.37 -7.05 9.02
C ILE A 457 -8.29 -6.00 9.32
N GLY A 458 -7.50 -6.25 10.36
CA GLY A 458 -6.34 -5.43 10.70
C GLY A 458 -5.66 -5.87 11.99
N TRP A 459 -5.21 -4.90 12.78
CA TRP A 459 -4.60 -5.16 14.08
C TRP A 459 -5.06 -4.13 15.13
N GLY A 460 -4.81 -4.44 16.40
CA GLY A 460 -4.82 -3.46 17.49
C GLY A 460 -3.44 -3.37 18.15
N VAL A 461 -3.08 -2.20 18.66
CA VAL A 461 -1.85 -2.01 19.44
C VAL A 461 -2.00 -2.76 20.77
N LYS A 462 -1.21 -3.83 20.94
CA LYS A 462 -1.14 -4.63 22.16
C LYS A 462 -0.25 -3.99 23.21
N GLU A 463 0.92 -3.51 22.77
CA GLU A 463 1.95 -2.96 23.64
C GLU A 463 2.73 -1.89 22.88
N VAL A 464 3.01 -0.79 23.57
CA VAL A 464 4.08 0.15 23.17
C VAL A 464 5.33 -0.28 23.93
N ARG A 465 6.36 -0.75 23.22
CA ARG A 465 7.61 -1.22 23.81
C ARG A 465 8.49 -0.04 24.22
N GLU A 466 9.46 -0.30 25.11
CA GLU A 466 10.44 0.70 25.57
C GLU A 466 11.27 1.29 24.44
N ASP A 467 11.48 0.55 23.34
CA ASP A 467 12.19 1.02 22.14
C ASP A 467 11.29 1.78 21.14
N GLY A 468 10.02 2.03 21.51
CA GLY A 468 9.03 2.73 20.69
C GLY A 468 8.32 1.87 19.64
N ARG A 469 8.66 0.59 19.51
CA ARG A 469 7.94 -0.33 18.62
C ARG A 469 6.58 -0.70 19.16
N LEU A 470 5.65 -0.94 18.24
CA LEU A 470 4.29 -1.34 18.58
C LEU A 470 4.16 -2.85 18.37
N LEU A 471 3.92 -3.60 19.44
CA LEU A 471 3.48 -4.98 19.32
C LEU A 471 1.99 -4.96 18.99
N LEU A 472 1.59 -5.76 18.02
CA LEU A 472 0.24 -5.78 17.47
C LEU A 472 -0.44 -7.13 17.71
N ASP A 473 -1.73 -7.09 18.04
CA ASP A 473 -2.60 -8.26 18.03
C ASP A 473 -3.47 -8.25 16.78
N ARG A 474 -3.48 -9.37 16.06
CA ARG A 474 -4.27 -9.54 14.83
C ARG A 474 -5.77 -9.49 15.14
N ARG A 475 -6.53 -8.79 14.30
CA ARG A 475 -8.00 -8.74 14.29
C ARG A 475 -8.48 -9.24 12.93
N GLY A 476 -9.19 -10.36 12.92
CA GLY A 476 -9.55 -11.07 11.69
C GLY A 476 -8.54 -12.13 11.23
N GLY A 477 -8.93 -12.89 10.21
CA GLY A 477 -8.12 -13.95 9.61
C GLY A 477 -7.65 -13.56 8.22
N PHE A 478 -6.33 -13.47 7.99
CA PHE A 478 -5.79 -13.15 6.65
C PHE A 478 -4.41 -13.75 6.44
N LEU A 479 -3.98 -13.81 5.17
CA LEU A 479 -2.61 -14.16 4.79
C LEU A 479 -1.67 -13.00 5.13
N GLU A 480 -0.87 -13.20 6.18
CA GLU A 480 -0.02 -12.17 6.77
C GLU A 480 1.06 -11.70 5.79
N GLU A 481 1.54 -12.60 4.94
CA GLU A 481 2.54 -12.31 3.90
C GLU A 481 2.12 -11.20 2.93
N HIS A 482 0.82 -10.97 2.73
CA HIS A 482 0.33 -9.89 1.88
C HIS A 482 0.53 -8.49 2.50
N PHE A 483 0.89 -8.40 3.79
CA PHE A 483 0.95 -7.12 4.50
C PHE A 483 2.32 -6.82 5.12
N LEU A 484 3.22 -7.81 5.21
CA LEU A 484 4.55 -7.62 5.77
C LEU A 484 5.41 -6.70 4.90
N GLY A 485 6.12 -5.76 5.52
CA GLY A 485 6.97 -4.82 4.78
C GLY A 485 6.17 -3.76 4.01
N TYR A 486 4.95 -3.44 4.48
CA TYR A 486 4.10 -2.37 3.96
C TYR A 486 3.82 -1.31 5.01
N THR A 487 3.45 -0.12 4.54
CA THR A 487 2.94 0.94 5.41
C THR A 487 1.59 0.57 6.00
N VAL A 488 1.40 0.90 7.26
CA VAL A 488 0.13 0.85 7.99
C VAL A 488 -0.15 2.21 8.63
N PHE A 489 -1.41 2.48 8.94
CA PHE A 489 -1.83 3.59 9.78
C PHE A 489 -2.24 3.08 11.16
N VAL A 490 -1.70 3.71 12.19
CA VAL A 490 -2.25 3.63 13.55
C VAL A 490 -3.29 4.74 13.69
N HIS A 491 -4.53 4.38 14.00
CA HIS A 491 -5.63 5.32 14.16
C HIS A 491 -5.75 5.73 15.62
N THR A 492 -5.39 6.97 15.92
CA THR A 492 -5.41 7.49 17.29
C THR A 492 -6.54 8.48 17.46
N LYS A 493 -7.26 8.43 18.58
CA LYS A 493 -8.31 9.42 18.90
C LYS A 493 -7.65 10.76 19.22
N THR A 494 -8.13 11.83 18.59
CA THR A 494 -7.72 13.21 18.92
C THR A 494 -8.38 13.67 20.23
N SER A 495 -7.79 14.66 20.88
CA SER A 495 -8.35 15.28 22.10
C SER A 495 -9.44 16.32 21.80
N GLU A 496 -9.88 16.45 20.54
CA GLU A 496 -10.93 17.39 20.13
C GLU A 496 -12.32 16.92 20.61
N SER A 497 -13.31 17.83 20.60
CA SER A 497 -14.70 17.52 20.94
C SER A 497 -15.64 18.02 19.83
N PRO A 498 -16.30 17.12 19.07
CA PRO A 498 -16.21 15.66 19.17
C PRO A 498 -14.83 15.14 18.74
N PRO A 499 -14.38 13.97 19.27
CA PRO A 499 -13.10 13.40 18.89
C PRO A 499 -13.09 13.02 17.42
N THR A 500 -11.98 13.31 16.75
CA THR A 500 -11.67 12.86 15.38
C THR A 500 -10.60 11.78 15.45
N TRP A 501 -10.30 11.16 14.31
CA TRP A 501 -9.26 10.13 14.21
C TRP A 501 -8.07 10.65 13.42
N LYS A 502 -6.87 10.50 14.00
CA LYS A 502 -5.61 10.84 13.36
C LYS A 502 -4.93 9.56 12.90
N GLN A 503 -4.49 9.55 11.64
CA GLN A 503 -3.67 8.47 11.08
C GLN A 503 -2.20 8.78 11.32
N VAL A 504 -1.52 7.90 12.07
CA VAL A 504 -0.06 7.94 12.26
C VAL A 504 0.56 6.85 11.39
N PRO A 505 1.34 7.20 10.35
CA PRO A 505 2.02 6.21 9.51
C PRO A 505 3.04 5.38 10.30
N ALA A 506 3.08 4.09 10.02
CA ALA A 506 4.05 3.13 10.51
C ALA A 506 4.37 2.10 9.42
N VAL A 507 5.38 1.26 9.63
CA VAL A 507 5.72 0.14 8.74
C VAL A 507 5.55 -1.16 9.51
N LEU A 508 4.79 -2.11 8.96
CA LEU A 508 4.72 -3.47 9.51
C LEU A 508 6.05 -4.17 9.22
N GLU A 509 6.80 -4.48 10.27
CA GLU A 509 8.16 -5.01 10.17
C GLU A 509 8.18 -6.38 9.49
N LEU A 510 9.22 -6.62 8.70
CA LEU A 510 9.49 -7.92 8.16
C LEU A 510 10.12 -8.85 9.22
N PRO A 511 9.94 -10.18 9.12
CA PRO A 511 10.77 -11.20 9.76
C PRO A 511 12.25 -10.85 9.86
N GLU A 512 12.94 -11.36 10.88
CA GLU A 512 14.42 -11.30 10.94
C GLU A 512 15.09 -11.98 9.73
N ASN A 513 14.51 -13.06 9.21
CA ASN A 513 15.05 -13.83 8.07
C ASN A 513 14.66 -13.26 6.69
N TYR A 514 14.12 -12.05 6.59
CA TYR A 514 13.63 -11.48 5.33
C TYR A 514 14.66 -11.37 4.21
N ARG A 515 15.95 -11.32 4.58
CA ARG A 515 17.07 -11.29 3.63
C ARG A 515 17.48 -12.67 3.11
N THR A 516 16.83 -13.74 3.55
CA THR A 516 17.14 -15.12 3.13
C THR A 516 16.26 -15.56 1.96
N ASP A 517 16.69 -16.58 1.21
CA ASP A 517 15.96 -17.14 0.08
C ASP A 517 14.72 -17.95 0.48
N LYS A 518 14.53 -18.22 1.77
CA LYS A 518 13.42 -19.00 2.29
C LYS A 518 12.47 -18.14 3.10
N TYR A 519 11.31 -17.87 2.51
CA TYR A 519 10.15 -17.49 3.30
C TYR A 519 9.62 -18.73 4.02
N GLU A 520 9.50 -18.64 5.34
CA GLU A 520 8.84 -19.64 6.17
C GLU A 520 7.64 -19.00 6.82
N LEU A 521 6.46 -19.55 6.56
CA LEU A 521 5.23 -19.13 7.22
C LEU A 521 5.30 -19.56 8.70
N VAL A 522 5.58 -18.61 9.58
CA VAL A 522 5.61 -18.83 11.02
C VAL A 522 4.21 -18.55 11.59
N ARG A 523 3.49 -19.60 11.97
CA ARG A 523 2.19 -19.45 12.66
C ARG A 523 2.39 -18.79 14.02
N GLY A 524 1.55 -17.80 14.35
CA GLY A 524 1.58 -17.14 15.65
C GLY A 524 2.78 -16.20 15.84
N ARG A 525 3.37 -15.71 14.74
CA ARG A 525 4.39 -14.65 14.80
C ARG A 525 3.81 -13.39 15.46
N GLU A 526 4.64 -12.75 16.26
CA GLU A 526 4.38 -11.38 16.71
C GLU A 526 4.43 -10.40 15.53
N HIS A 527 3.38 -9.59 15.41
CA HIS A 527 3.32 -8.50 14.45
C HIS A 527 3.84 -7.23 15.10
N VAL A 528 4.77 -6.55 14.44
CA VAL A 528 5.44 -5.37 15.01
C VAL A 528 5.35 -4.23 14.01
N ALA A 529 4.91 -3.05 14.46
CA ALA A 529 4.92 -1.84 13.64
C ALA A 529 5.96 -0.82 14.13
N TYR A 530 6.60 -0.16 13.18
CA TYR A 530 7.63 0.85 13.41
C TYR A 530 7.18 2.21 12.88
N THR A 531 7.08 3.20 13.78
CA THR A 531 6.61 4.57 13.47
C THR A 531 7.74 5.57 13.26
N GLY A 532 9.00 5.15 13.46
CA GLY A 532 10.15 6.05 13.59
C GLY A 532 10.56 6.33 15.05
N ALA A 533 9.69 6.03 16.02
CA ALA A 533 9.95 6.29 17.43
C ALA A 533 11.09 5.41 17.97
N ARG A 534 11.88 5.93 18.90
CA ARG A 534 12.97 5.21 19.59
C ARG A 534 12.73 4.99 21.08
N SER A 535 11.62 5.51 21.60
CA SER A 535 11.21 5.23 22.96
C SER A 535 9.69 5.12 23.06
N ARG A 536 9.23 4.52 24.16
CA ARG A 536 7.81 4.52 24.53
C ARG A 536 7.24 5.94 24.52
N GLU A 537 7.95 6.90 25.12
CA GLU A 537 7.51 8.29 25.24
C GLU A 537 7.39 8.97 23.88
N GLU A 538 8.30 8.70 22.94
CA GLU A 538 8.18 9.21 21.58
C GLU A 538 6.95 8.66 20.86
N ALA A 539 6.69 7.36 20.98
CA ALA A 539 5.52 6.72 20.37
C ALA A 539 4.21 7.24 21.00
N GLU A 540 4.13 7.32 22.32
CA GLU A 540 2.99 7.89 23.04
C GLU A 540 2.81 9.39 22.75
N GLY A 541 3.90 10.12 22.50
CA GLY A 541 3.90 11.52 22.06
C GLY A 541 3.24 11.73 20.69
N LEU A 542 3.18 10.70 19.83
CA LEU A 542 2.43 10.73 18.57
C LEU A 542 0.90 10.64 18.75
N GLY A 543 0.46 10.36 19.99
CA GLY A 543 -0.93 10.10 20.37
C GLY A 543 -1.26 8.62 20.52
N ILE A 544 -0.30 7.72 20.28
CA ILE A 544 -0.53 6.27 20.22
C ILE A 544 -0.74 5.70 21.62
N ARG A 545 -1.73 4.84 21.79
CA ARG A 545 -2.06 4.15 23.03
C ARG A 545 -2.32 2.67 22.75
N VAL A 546 -2.16 1.84 23.79
CA VAL A 546 -2.62 0.45 23.76
C VAL A 546 -4.12 0.45 23.49
N GLY A 547 -4.54 -0.40 22.56
CA GLY A 547 -5.89 -0.45 22.02
C GLY A 547 -6.06 0.28 20.69
N ASP A 548 -5.23 1.24 20.30
CA ASP A 548 -5.42 1.92 19.01
C ASP A 548 -5.44 0.93 17.84
N SER A 549 -6.33 1.13 16.87
CA SER A 549 -6.47 0.24 15.72
C SER A 549 -5.41 0.52 14.66
N VAL A 550 -5.08 -0.50 13.89
CA VAL A 550 -4.06 -0.44 12.84
C VAL A 550 -4.57 -1.09 11.56
N THR A 551 -4.47 -0.38 10.44
CA THR A 551 -4.89 -0.87 9.11
C THR A 551 -3.88 -0.49 8.04
N VAL A 552 -3.91 -1.16 6.89
CA VAL A 552 -3.16 -0.71 5.71
C VAL A 552 -3.88 0.47 5.06
N PRO A 553 -3.17 1.46 4.48
CA PRO A 553 -3.78 2.53 3.69
C PRO A 553 -4.64 1.97 2.56
N LYS A 554 -5.78 2.62 2.31
CA LYS A 554 -6.76 2.22 1.29
C LYS A 554 -6.84 3.25 0.18
N LYS A 555 -6.93 2.77 -1.06
CA LYS A 555 -7.28 3.56 -2.25
C LYS A 555 -8.30 2.78 -3.07
N PHE A 556 -9.22 3.52 -3.69
CA PHE A 556 -10.23 2.98 -4.58
C PHE A 556 -9.82 3.19 -6.03
N HIS A 557 -9.76 2.10 -6.80
CA HIS A 557 -9.36 2.12 -8.20
C HIS A 557 -10.49 1.63 -9.10
N TRP A 558 -10.74 2.36 -10.18
CA TRP A 558 -11.47 1.84 -11.33
C TRP A 558 -10.53 1.03 -12.21
N LEU A 559 -10.93 -0.20 -12.54
CA LEU A 559 -10.25 -1.07 -13.49
C LEU A 559 -10.98 -1.03 -14.84
N ALA A 560 -10.80 -2.03 -15.70
CA ALA A 560 -11.55 -2.10 -16.96
C ALA A 560 -13.07 -2.22 -16.72
N GLY A 561 -13.84 -1.53 -17.55
CA GLY A 561 -15.30 -1.61 -17.54
C GLY A 561 -15.91 -1.13 -16.22
N THR A 562 -16.56 -2.04 -15.51
CA THR A 562 -17.26 -1.78 -14.24
C THR A 562 -16.56 -2.39 -13.03
N ARG A 563 -15.36 -2.96 -13.23
CA ARG A 563 -14.58 -3.55 -12.13
C ARG A 563 -13.84 -2.50 -11.33
N VAL A 564 -13.71 -2.76 -10.05
CA VAL A 564 -13.09 -1.89 -9.07
C VAL A 564 -12.16 -2.69 -8.18
N SER A 565 -11.14 -2.02 -7.64
CA SER A 565 -10.23 -2.60 -6.66
C SER A 565 -10.03 -1.67 -5.47
N ALA A 566 -10.06 -2.27 -4.27
CA ALA A 566 -9.70 -1.65 -3.01
C ALA A 566 -9.46 -2.76 -1.98
N ARG A 567 -8.93 -2.40 -0.82
CA ARG A 567 -9.02 -3.25 0.37
C ARG A 567 -10.38 -3.06 1.03
N SER A 568 -10.85 -4.11 1.71
CA SER A 568 -12.02 -4.09 2.60
C SER A 568 -13.32 -3.94 1.81
N PHE A 569 -13.43 -4.56 0.64
CA PHE A 569 -14.73 -4.84 0.04
C PHE A 569 -15.54 -5.82 0.88
N ASP A 570 -14.85 -6.73 1.55
CA ASP A 570 -15.36 -7.48 2.69
C ASP A 570 -15.39 -6.57 3.95
N ASP A 571 -16.54 -6.14 4.47
CA ASP A 571 -17.90 -6.20 3.88
C ASP A 571 -18.48 -4.79 3.62
N ARG A 572 -17.63 -3.88 3.14
CA ARG A 572 -18.11 -2.56 2.70
C ARG A 572 -19.05 -2.65 1.50
N VAL A 573 -19.00 -3.73 0.73
CA VAL A 573 -19.95 -3.98 -0.36
C VAL A 573 -21.32 -4.39 0.18
N GLY A 574 -21.43 -5.33 1.13
CA GLY A 574 -22.70 -5.68 1.75
C GLY A 574 -23.30 -4.51 2.51
N SER A 575 -22.48 -3.79 3.27
CA SER A 575 -22.85 -2.53 3.92
C SER A 575 -23.42 -1.51 2.93
N THR A 576 -22.79 -1.37 1.76
CA THR A 576 -23.28 -0.52 0.66
C THR A 576 -24.60 -1.03 0.09
N ALA A 577 -24.75 -2.34 -0.11
CA ALA A 577 -25.96 -2.93 -0.67
C ALA A 577 -27.17 -2.70 0.25
N LEU A 578 -27.00 -2.82 1.56
CA LEU A 578 -28.04 -2.50 2.56
C LEU A 578 -28.46 -1.03 2.48
N ALA A 579 -27.50 -0.10 2.47
CA ALA A 579 -27.78 1.33 2.39
C ALA A 579 -28.47 1.70 1.06
N ALA A 580 -27.98 1.16 -0.05
CA ALA A 580 -28.57 1.35 -1.38
C ALA A 580 -29.98 0.75 -1.50
N ALA A 581 -30.26 -0.37 -0.83
CA ALA A 581 -31.58 -0.99 -0.80
C ALA A 581 -32.59 -0.12 -0.06
N LEU A 582 -32.23 0.47 1.09
CA LEU A 582 -33.09 1.41 1.82
C LEU A 582 -33.43 2.65 0.98
N GLY A 583 -32.51 3.12 0.14
CA GLY A 583 -32.78 4.18 -0.84
C GLY A 583 -33.83 3.83 -1.91
N GLN A 584 -34.11 2.54 -2.12
CA GLN A 584 -35.07 2.00 -3.10
C GLN A 584 -36.39 1.52 -2.48
N ILE A 585 -36.49 1.55 -1.14
CA ILE A 585 -37.66 1.09 -0.40
C ILE A 585 -38.53 2.30 -0.03
N ASP A 586 -39.81 2.22 -0.36
CA ASP A 586 -40.83 3.05 0.28
C ASP A 586 -41.32 2.31 1.53
N PRO A 587 -40.99 2.77 2.75
CA PRO A 587 -41.36 2.08 3.98
C PRO A 587 -42.88 1.96 4.17
N ALA A 588 -43.70 2.79 3.50
CA ALA A 588 -45.15 2.71 3.58
C ALA A 588 -45.73 1.49 2.83
N THR A 589 -44.98 0.92 1.90
CA THR A 589 -45.41 -0.24 1.09
C THR A 589 -45.14 -1.58 1.77
N ILE A 590 -44.41 -1.59 2.88
CA ILE A 590 -43.89 -2.78 3.52
C ILE A 590 -44.89 -3.27 4.57
N ASP A 591 -45.48 -4.44 4.33
CA ASP A 591 -46.58 -4.98 5.13
C ASP A 591 -46.15 -6.02 6.19
N ARG A 592 -44.86 -6.29 6.31
CA ARG A 592 -44.23 -7.20 7.28
C ARG A 592 -43.11 -6.51 8.03
N GLU A 593 -42.58 -7.15 9.06
CA GLU A 593 -41.47 -6.59 9.86
C GLU A 593 -40.13 -6.85 9.17
N VAL A 594 -39.39 -5.79 8.89
CA VAL A 594 -38.08 -5.87 8.23
C VAL A 594 -37.06 -5.06 9.03
N THR A 595 -35.90 -5.67 9.25
CA THR A 595 -34.79 -5.07 10.00
C THR A 595 -33.50 -5.18 9.20
N PHE A 596 -32.80 -4.06 9.07
CA PHE A 596 -31.47 -3.98 8.50
C PHE A 596 -30.48 -3.78 9.63
N VAL A 597 -29.42 -4.60 9.65
CA VAL A 597 -28.39 -4.59 10.69
C VAL A 597 -27.04 -4.44 10.01
N TRP A 598 -26.25 -3.45 10.44
CA TRP A 598 -24.82 -3.44 10.19
C TRP A 598 -24.14 -3.91 11.47
N ALA A 599 -23.73 -5.17 11.47
CA ALA A 599 -23.10 -5.81 12.60
C ALA A 599 -21.66 -5.33 12.78
N VAL A 600 -21.19 -5.37 14.03
CA VAL A 600 -19.77 -5.15 14.38
C VAL A 600 -19.08 -6.48 14.70
N GLU A 601 -17.76 -6.51 14.63
CA GLU A 601 -16.94 -7.66 15.03
C GLU A 601 -17.30 -9.01 14.37
N GLU A 602 -17.62 -9.03 13.07
CA GLU A 602 -17.82 -10.27 12.31
C GLU A 602 -16.52 -11.07 12.24
N GLU A 603 -15.44 -10.38 11.88
CA GLU A 603 -14.15 -10.97 11.50
C GLU A 603 -13.45 -11.72 12.65
N ILE A 604 -13.90 -11.47 13.88
CA ILE A 604 -13.39 -12.13 15.09
C ILE A 604 -14.39 -13.13 15.69
N GLY A 605 -15.52 -13.38 15.03
CA GLY A 605 -16.45 -14.44 15.38
C GLY A 605 -17.93 -14.09 15.37
N LEU A 606 -18.42 -13.21 14.51
CA LEU A 606 -19.85 -12.87 14.39
C LEU A 606 -20.43 -12.19 15.66
N GLU A 607 -19.61 -11.47 16.43
CA GLU A 607 -19.97 -11.07 17.80
C GLU A 607 -21.13 -10.07 17.84
N GLY A 608 -21.19 -9.12 16.90
CA GLY A 608 -22.31 -8.19 16.73
C GLY A 608 -23.61 -8.90 16.37
N ALA A 609 -23.59 -9.81 15.39
CA ALA A 609 -24.75 -10.58 14.99
C ALA A 609 -25.25 -11.52 16.10
N LYS A 610 -24.34 -12.18 16.83
CA LYS A 610 -24.69 -12.99 18.02
C LYS A 610 -25.39 -12.16 19.08
N HIS A 611 -24.89 -10.97 19.36
CA HIS A 611 -25.51 -10.06 20.33
C HIS A 611 -26.94 -9.69 19.91
N PHE A 612 -27.11 -9.27 18.65
CA PHE A 612 -28.42 -8.91 18.11
C PHE A 612 -29.38 -10.10 18.10
N ALA A 613 -28.95 -11.28 17.65
CA ALA A 613 -29.77 -12.49 17.60
C ALA A 613 -30.22 -12.95 18.99
N ALA A 614 -29.33 -12.88 19.99
CA ALA A 614 -29.65 -13.21 21.38
C ALA A 614 -30.70 -12.24 21.96
N GLN A 615 -30.52 -10.93 21.78
CA GLN A 615 -31.51 -9.94 22.22
C GLN A 615 -32.86 -10.12 21.52
N ALA A 616 -32.85 -10.39 20.20
CA ALA A 616 -34.06 -10.68 19.46
C ALA A 616 -34.77 -11.93 20.03
N ALA A 617 -34.03 -12.97 20.41
CA ALA A 617 -34.60 -14.16 21.04
C ALA A 617 -35.25 -13.87 22.40
N GLU A 618 -34.57 -13.13 23.26
CA GLU A 618 -35.09 -12.75 24.59
C GLU A 618 -36.37 -11.92 24.50
N ASN A 619 -36.45 -11.03 23.50
CA ASN A 619 -37.59 -10.14 23.31
C ASN A 619 -38.74 -10.76 22.48
N GLY A 620 -38.66 -12.04 22.11
CA GLY A 620 -39.64 -12.69 21.22
C GLY A 620 -39.64 -12.15 19.78
N GLY A 621 -38.53 -11.52 19.40
CA GLY A 621 -38.25 -10.87 18.12
C GLY A 621 -37.49 -11.73 17.12
N VAL A 622 -37.28 -13.04 17.37
CA VAL A 622 -36.55 -13.93 16.45
C VAL A 622 -37.09 -13.79 15.02
N PRO A 623 -36.25 -13.49 14.01
CA PRO A 623 -36.70 -13.40 12.64
C PRO A 623 -36.99 -14.79 12.08
N ASP A 624 -37.96 -14.89 11.17
CA ASP A 624 -38.22 -16.15 10.46
C ASP A 624 -37.08 -16.46 9.49
N TYR A 625 -36.57 -15.42 8.81
CA TYR A 625 -35.49 -15.53 7.83
C TYR A 625 -34.44 -14.44 8.05
N VAL A 626 -33.18 -14.82 7.97
CA VAL A 626 -32.04 -13.91 7.92
C VAL A 626 -31.34 -14.03 6.56
N PHE A 627 -31.00 -12.89 5.99
CA PHE A 627 -30.18 -12.78 4.79
C PHE A 627 -28.87 -12.13 5.20
N ALA A 628 -27.84 -12.93 5.45
CA ALA A 628 -26.49 -12.41 5.52
C ALA A 628 -26.10 -11.88 4.13
N VAL A 629 -25.67 -10.63 4.08
CA VAL A 629 -25.24 -9.92 2.88
C VAL A 629 -23.73 -9.75 2.98
N ASP A 630 -23.00 -10.75 2.52
CA ASP A 630 -21.56 -10.90 2.76
C ASP A 630 -20.88 -11.46 1.50
N THR A 631 -19.56 -11.46 1.45
CA THR A 631 -18.79 -11.87 0.28
C THR A 631 -19.10 -13.30 -0.14
N PHE A 632 -19.16 -13.53 -1.46
CA PHE A 632 -18.95 -14.83 -2.05
C PHE A 632 -17.50 -14.88 -2.55
N VAL A 633 -16.62 -15.45 -1.72
CA VAL A 633 -15.20 -15.56 -2.09
C VAL A 633 -15.08 -16.38 -3.36
N SER A 634 -14.56 -15.76 -4.42
CA SER A 634 -14.54 -16.35 -5.75
C SER A 634 -13.18 -16.95 -6.10
N SER A 635 -13.21 -18.10 -6.77
CA SER A 635 -12.07 -18.72 -7.44
C SER A 635 -11.93 -18.31 -8.91
N ASP A 636 -12.66 -17.30 -9.36
CA ASP A 636 -12.54 -16.67 -10.69
C ASP A 636 -11.19 -15.91 -10.80
N SER A 637 -10.10 -16.66 -10.77
CA SER A 637 -8.71 -16.19 -10.77
C SER A 637 -7.83 -17.29 -11.36
N PRO A 638 -6.76 -16.95 -12.09
CA PRO A 638 -5.82 -17.94 -12.63
C PRO A 638 -5.04 -18.71 -11.55
N LEU A 639 -5.09 -18.27 -10.29
CA LEU A 639 -4.41 -18.91 -9.16
C LEU A 639 -5.26 -19.93 -8.41
N GLU A 640 -6.58 -19.87 -8.55
CA GLU A 640 -7.51 -20.69 -7.77
C GLU A 640 -8.14 -21.78 -8.63
N SER A 641 -8.57 -22.88 -8.00
CA SER A 641 -9.24 -23.95 -8.72
C SER A 641 -10.71 -23.58 -8.99
N PRO A 642 -11.18 -23.58 -10.25
CA PRO A 642 -12.58 -23.29 -10.57
C PRO A 642 -13.54 -24.42 -10.15
N ARG A 643 -13.04 -25.54 -9.60
CA ARG A 643 -13.87 -26.65 -9.09
C ARG A 643 -14.75 -26.20 -7.91
N PHE A 644 -14.28 -25.24 -7.12
CA PHE A 644 -14.93 -24.78 -5.90
C PHE A 644 -15.02 -23.27 -5.94
N ALA A 645 -16.17 -22.70 -5.55
CA ALA A 645 -16.36 -21.25 -5.44
C ALA A 645 -16.20 -20.43 -6.73
N ASN A 646 -16.51 -20.99 -7.90
CA ASN A 646 -16.38 -20.28 -9.17
C ASN A 646 -17.56 -19.31 -9.43
N GLY A 647 -17.57 -18.18 -8.73
CA GLY A 647 -18.52 -17.08 -8.96
C GLY A 647 -17.95 -16.07 -9.95
N LEU A 648 -18.60 -15.86 -11.09
CA LEU A 648 -18.05 -14.99 -12.13
C LEU A 648 -18.34 -13.53 -11.83
N LEU A 649 -17.30 -12.68 -11.86
CA LEU A 649 -17.48 -11.25 -11.66
C LEU A 649 -18.26 -10.62 -12.82
N GLY A 650 -19.24 -9.78 -12.49
CA GLY A 650 -20.13 -9.07 -13.40
C GLY A 650 -21.32 -9.90 -13.90
N ALA A 651 -21.52 -11.11 -13.37
CA ALA A 651 -22.62 -12.01 -13.74
C ALA A 651 -23.82 -11.97 -12.76
N GLY A 652 -23.83 -11.02 -11.82
CA GLY A 652 -24.90 -10.82 -10.85
C GLY A 652 -24.53 -11.22 -9.44
N PHE A 653 -25.42 -10.90 -8.49
CA PHE A 653 -25.28 -11.32 -7.10
C PHE A 653 -25.29 -12.85 -6.99
N VAL A 654 -24.74 -13.39 -5.91
CA VAL A 654 -24.65 -14.83 -5.68
C VAL A 654 -25.47 -15.20 -4.46
N VAL A 655 -26.32 -16.23 -4.57
CA VAL A 655 -26.83 -16.93 -3.37
C VAL A 655 -25.74 -17.88 -2.89
N ARG A 656 -25.19 -17.59 -1.71
CA ARG A 656 -24.15 -18.40 -1.05
C ARG A 656 -24.84 -19.59 -0.39
N ALA A 657 -25.19 -20.57 -1.23
CA ALA A 657 -26.08 -21.67 -0.88
C ALA A 657 -25.45 -22.69 0.07
N VAL A 658 -24.13 -22.87 -0.01
CA VAL A 658 -23.35 -23.71 0.92
C VAL A 658 -22.06 -22.98 1.27
N ASP A 659 -21.80 -22.85 2.56
CA ASP A 659 -20.50 -22.44 3.08
C ASP A 659 -20.07 -23.29 4.28
N SER A 660 -19.02 -22.88 5.00
CA SER A 660 -18.51 -23.64 6.15
C SER A 660 -19.42 -23.58 7.38
N SER A 661 -20.36 -22.63 7.42
CA SER A 661 -21.27 -22.37 8.55
C SER A 661 -22.71 -22.82 8.31
N ASN A 662 -23.19 -22.81 7.05
CA ASN A 662 -24.60 -23.04 6.75
C ASN A 662 -24.83 -23.74 5.39
N VAL A 663 -25.99 -24.40 5.27
CA VAL A 663 -26.55 -24.93 4.03
C VAL A 663 -27.97 -24.37 3.87
N ALA A 664 -28.13 -23.41 2.96
CA ALA A 664 -29.43 -22.81 2.69
C ALA A 664 -30.40 -23.85 2.09
N PRO A 665 -31.66 -23.94 2.57
CA PRO A 665 -32.65 -24.85 1.99
C PRO A 665 -32.88 -24.56 0.51
N ARG A 666 -32.79 -25.60 -0.33
CA ARG A 666 -32.87 -25.47 -1.79
C ARG A 666 -34.12 -24.72 -2.28
N ALA A 667 -35.28 -24.98 -1.68
CA ALA A 667 -36.53 -24.31 -2.03
C ALA A 667 -36.47 -22.78 -1.81
N LEU A 668 -35.72 -22.32 -0.81
CA LEU A 668 -35.53 -20.90 -0.52
C LEU A 668 -34.51 -20.27 -1.48
N VAL A 669 -33.45 -21.01 -1.85
CA VAL A 669 -32.54 -20.60 -2.94
C VAL A 669 -33.32 -20.41 -4.24
N ASP A 670 -34.14 -21.38 -4.65
CA ASP A 670 -34.97 -21.30 -5.85
C ASP A 670 -35.94 -20.11 -5.78
N ARG A 671 -36.48 -19.82 -4.58
CA ARG A 671 -37.36 -18.66 -4.35
C ARG A 671 -36.64 -17.32 -4.53
N VAL A 672 -35.43 -17.16 -3.99
CA VAL A 672 -34.63 -15.93 -4.17
C VAL A 672 -34.30 -15.73 -5.66
N VAL A 673 -33.91 -16.79 -6.35
CA VAL A 673 -33.63 -16.75 -7.80
C VAL A 673 -34.88 -16.39 -8.61
N GLU A 674 -36.04 -16.90 -8.22
CA GLU A 674 -37.32 -16.57 -8.87
C GLU A 674 -37.69 -15.08 -8.67
N ILE A 675 -37.55 -14.54 -7.45
CA ILE A 675 -37.76 -13.11 -7.18
C ILE A 675 -36.78 -12.25 -8.00
N ALA A 676 -35.52 -12.65 -8.08
CA ALA A 676 -34.52 -11.98 -8.91
C ALA A 676 -34.92 -11.99 -10.39
N ARG A 677 -35.39 -13.13 -10.91
CA ARG A 677 -35.87 -13.28 -12.29
C ARG A 677 -37.07 -12.38 -12.56
N GLN A 678 -38.05 -12.31 -11.66
CA GLN A 678 -39.24 -11.45 -11.78
C GLN A 678 -38.85 -9.95 -11.82
N ASN A 679 -37.79 -9.59 -11.11
CA ASN A 679 -37.28 -8.22 -11.02
C ASN A 679 -36.17 -7.89 -12.04
N ASN A 680 -35.86 -8.80 -12.97
CA ASN A 680 -34.77 -8.67 -13.94
C ASN A 680 -33.42 -8.33 -13.26
N ILE A 681 -33.08 -9.08 -12.23
CA ILE A 681 -31.82 -8.97 -11.48
C ILE A 681 -30.97 -10.21 -11.82
N PRO A 682 -29.77 -10.06 -12.40
CA PRO A 682 -28.87 -11.17 -12.65
C PRO A 682 -28.48 -11.86 -11.35
N ALA A 683 -28.52 -13.19 -11.34
CA ALA A 683 -28.28 -14.01 -10.15
C ALA A 683 -27.42 -15.23 -10.50
N GLN A 684 -26.55 -15.58 -9.58
CA GLN A 684 -25.78 -16.82 -9.52
C GLN A 684 -26.12 -17.52 -8.19
N TYR A 685 -25.73 -18.78 -8.04
CA TYR A 685 -25.79 -19.47 -6.77
C TYR A 685 -24.72 -20.54 -6.74
N GLY A 686 -24.13 -20.81 -5.58
CA GLY A 686 -23.00 -21.71 -5.51
C GLY A 686 -22.55 -22.04 -4.10
N VAL A 687 -21.37 -22.65 -4.04
CA VAL A 687 -20.72 -23.10 -2.81
C VAL A 687 -19.41 -22.34 -2.62
N THR A 688 -19.10 -21.88 -1.41
CA THR A 688 -17.83 -21.20 -1.11
C THR A 688 -17.33 -21.53 0.31
N GLY A 689 -16.20 -20.96 0.73
CA GLY A 689 -15.62 -21.11 2.07
C GLY A 689 -16.03 -19.98 3.01
N GLY A 690 -15.55 -20.02 4.25
CA GLY A 690 -15.84 -19.02 5.28
C GLY A 690 -17.19 -19.20 5.98
N GLY A 691 -17.47 -18.35 6.97
CA GLY A 691 -18.78 -18.21 7.63
C GLY A 691 -19.45 -16.88 7.27
N ASN A 692 -20.60 -16.60 7.84
CA ASN A 692 -21.32 -15.34 7.69
C ASN A 692 -22.19 -15.06 8.94
N ASP A 693 -22.61 -13.82 9.12
CA ASP A 693 -23.40 -13.36 10.29
C ASP A 693 -24.75 -14.07 10.48
N GLY A 694 -25.35 -14.60 9.41
CA GLY A 694 -26.63 -15.32 9.46
C GLY A 694 -26.57 -16.58 10.32
N ALA A 695 -25.39 -17.20 10.42
CA ALA A 695 -25.15 -18.35 11.28
C ALA A 695 -25.44 -18.08 12.78
N ALA A 696 -25.36 -16.82 13.22
CA ALA A 696 -25.65 -16.43 14.60
C ALA A 696 -27.14 -16.58 14.97
N PHE A 697 -28.04 -16.56 13.98
CA PHE A 697 -29.49 -16.61 14.18
C PHE A 697 -30.05 -18.03 14.18
N VAL A 698 -29.36 -18.97 13.50
CA VAL A 698 -29.81 -20.36 13.33
C VAL A 698 -30.11 -21.08 14.66
N PRO A 699 -29.28 -20.96 15.73
CA PRO A 699 -29.57 -21.59 17.03
C PRO A 699 -30.89 -21.14 17.68
N TYR A 700 -31.40 -19.97 17.30
CA TYR A 700 -32.64 -19.40 17.82
C TYR A 700 -33.88 -19.73 16.97
N GLY A 701 -33.70 -20.41 15.83
CA GLY A 701 -34.79 -20.91 14.99
C GLY A 701 -35.00 -20.17 13.68
N SER A 702 -34.18 -19.17 13.36
CA SER A 702 -34.19 -18.50 12.05
C SER A 702 -33.60 -19.39 10.95
N VAL A 703 -34.05 -19.19 9.72
CA VAL A 703 -33.43 -19.79 8.54
C VAL A 703 -32.49 -18.79 7.88
N ASP A 704 -31.22 -19.15 7.78
CA ASP A 704 -30.20 -18.35 7.10
C ASP A 704 -30.16 -18.63 5.59
N ILE A 705 -30.26 -17.55 4.79
CA ILE A 705 -30.22 -17.55 3.33
C ILE A 705 -29.18 -16.51 2.86
N PRO A 706 -27.87 -16.84 2.90
CA PRO A 706 -26.83 -15.89 2.56
C PRO A 706 -26.85 -15.48 1.09
N ILE A 707 -26.68 -14.19 0.84
CA ILE A 707 -26.55 -13.59 -0.48
C ILE A 707 -25.33 -12.67 -0.51
N GLY A 708 -24.72 -12.47 -1.68
CA GLY A 708 -23.45 -11.79 -1.76
C GLY A 708 -23.06 -11.38 -3.16
N TRP A 709 -21.79 -11.04 -3.33
CA TRP A 709 -21.17 -10.74 -4.62
C TRP A 709 -19.90 -11.58 -4.80
N PRO A 710 -19.51 -11.93 -6.03
CA PRO A 710 -18.22 -12.55 -6.27
C PRO A 710 -17.06 -11.59 -5.94
N LEU A 711 -16.16 -12.02 -5.05
CA LEU A 711 -14.97 -11.24 -4.68
C LEU A 711 -13.70 -12.01 -5.00
N ARG A 712 -12.81 -11.43 -5.82
CA ARG A 712 -11.45 -11.97 -6.02
C ARG A 712 -10.52 -11.46 -4.92
N TYR A 713 -9.58 -12.31 -4.54
CA TYR A 713 -8.47 -11.99 -3.64
C TYR A 713 -8.93 -11.53 -2.25
N SER A 714 -10.01 -12.12 -1.72
CA SER A 714 -10.60 -11.79 -0.41
C SER A 714 -9.54 -11.81 0.71
N HIS A 715 -9.61 -10.80 1.58
CA HIS A 715 -8.72 -10.49 2.68
C HIS A 715 -7.30 -10.13 2.24
N SER A 716 -7.18 -9.39 1.14
CA SER A 716 -5.90 -8.90 0.62
C SER A 716 -5.89 -7.38 0.37
N PRO A 717 -4.72 -6.76 0.14
CA PRO A 717 -4.62 -5.33 -0.17
C PRO A 717 -5.35 -4.89 -1.44
N GLY A 718 -5.52 -5.78 -2.42
CA GLY A 718 -6.08 -5.48 -3.73
C GLY A 718 -7.28 -6.34 -4.09
N GLU A 719 -8.32 -6.40 -3.25
CA GLU A 719 -9.53 -7.13 -3.61
C GLU A 719 -10.15 -6.55 -4.89
N VAL A 720 -10.84 -7.40 -5.68
CA VAL A 720 -11.48 -6.99 -6.94
C VAL A 720 -12.94 -7.42 -6.96
N ALA A 721 -13.82 -6.45 -7.23
CA ALA A 721 -15.27 -6.64 -7.36
C ALA A 721 -15.78 -5.99 -8.66
N ASP A 722 -17.00 -6.32 -9.09
CA ASP A 722 -17.68 -5.66 -10.21
C ASP A 722 -18.88 -4.85 -9.71
N MET A 723 -18.96 -3.57 -10.05
CA MET A 723 -20.06 -2.70 -9.63
C MET A 723 -21.43 -3.19 -10.11
N LYS A 724 -21.51 -3.97 -11.20
CA LYS A 724 -22.77 -4.58 -11.63
C LYS A 724 -23.31 -5.58 -10.62
N ASP A 725 -22.42 -6.32 -9.95
CA ASP A 725 -22.81 -7.29 -8.92
C ASP A 725 -23.26 -6.56 -7.66
N VAL A 726 -22.55 -5.48 -7.29
CA VAL A 726 -22.92 -4.61 -6.16
C VAL A 726 -24.30 -3.98 -6.36
N GLU A 727 -24.57 -3.46 -7.56
CA GLU A 727 -25.88 -2.91 -7.92
C GLU A 727 -26.98 -3.98 -7.92
N ALA A 728 -26.70 -5.17 -8.46
CA ALA A 728 -27.62 -6.30 -8.43
C ALA A 728 -27.95 -6.72 -6.99
N LEU A 729 -26.94 -6.73 -6.11
CA LEU A 729 -27.07 -7.09 -4.70
C LEU A 729 -28.00 -6.11 -3.95
N GLY A 730 -27.78 -4.81 -4.09
CA GLY A 730 -28.67 -3.81 -3.48
C GLY A 730 -30.12 -3.90 -4.00
N ARG A 731 -30.30 -4.18 -5.30
CA ARG A 731 -31.62 -4.37 -5.90
C ARG A 731 -32.33 -5.63 -5.37
N ILE A 732 -31.63 -6.75 -5.21
CA ILE A 732 -32.26 -7.98 -4.71
C ILE A 732 -32.61 -7.86 -3.22
N VAL A 733 -31.78 -7.21 -2.40
CA VAL A 733 -32.11 -6.91 -1.00
C VAL A 733 -33.42 -6.12 -0.91
N ALA A 734 -33.58 -5.08 -1.73
CA ALA A 734 -34.81 -4.29 -1.77
C ALA A 734 -36.03 -5.10 -2.26
N ALA A 735 -35.85 -6.00 -3.24
CA ALA A 735 -36.92 -6.86 -3.73
C ALA A 735 -37.34 -7.90 -2.69
N LEU A 736 -36.38 -8.55 -2.01
CA LEU A 736 -36.64 -9.52 -0.94
C LEU A 736 -37.40 -8.87 0.22
N ALA A 737 -37.02 -7.65 0.64
CA ALA A 737 -37.75 -6.93 1.69
C ALA A 737 -39.24 -6.67 1.33
N LYS A 738 -39.57 -6.59 0.02
CA LYS A 738 -40.94 -6.33 -0.49
C LYS A 738 -41.72 -7.61 -0.78
N GLU A 739 -41.07 -8.67 -1.25
CA GLU A 739 -41.73 -9.81 -1.93
C GLU A 739 -41.50 -11.18 -1.27
N PHE A 740 -40.54 -11.29 -0.35
CA PHE A 740 -40.25 -12.53 0.37
C PHE A 740 -41.23 -12.79 1.51
#